data_AF-A0A416CXV7-F1
#
_entry.id   AF-A0A416CXV7-F1
#
_cell.length_a   1.000
_cell.length_b   1.000
_cell.length_c   1.000
_cell.angle_alpha   90.00
_cell.angle_beta   90.00
_cell.angle_gamma   90.00
#
_symmetry.space_group_name_H-M   'P 1'
#
loop_
_entity.id
_entity.type
_entity.pdbx_description
1 polymer ?
#
loop_
_entity_poly.entity_id
_entity_poly.type
_entity_poly.pdbx_seq_one_letter_code
_entity_poly.pdbx_strand_id
1 'polypeptide(L)'
;MELLKNNKRIFPLIGAIIVFILSFSVLYMGDNIGLSDNGDFRRVLLVNNMEYENDSNYYYLFKQDYKMKVEGAGFWDKITYLCESNSEEDIYSSPQFIIIKASKVMNFVANKITSRDETTYNIAYLAFIYILMLSTAAWGIFTFFADEPRKMQIAVFLIFIFIFCDAGYLLYFNSLYGEPLQYVSLMILIALGLLIYKRPTIPKIACFFVALYFFAGSKLANVPYSVIVSVLALSFAYLRKGKFYRIGVLICVILAAVCITNLYMSIPSWMHYDTTYQSVFFGAVKESETPEKDLKQLGIDEKYLPLVNTHAYMDDGEYPIDITTDEFQHDFYDRISKANVVFFYLRHPVRFVKKIAFSIENASCLRPLNSGNSETVLMQYSNRFSLWSNLRVATKFLYNPYIVFAMAIIMTLYVIFVHIYLVKNHKETDEKRLYMIMAMYVLIVGLWINMCLPIVGNGEADIMKHMFLFANCMDVLFAVIILGIVNMQLRNRIASIVALAVVVGVLQIEPPKETVEFGTYNGQPLKWEVMQEYGDGSKVIVTKDCVTERIFDDENNMWETSDLRQWLNSDFISEFTMDELARIEPKENEVMLTYNDRGLAVSGDHTHYWSATRSEVADLSESAYKYYVDDMVYIPTLDMMKTIDVRGSYWILCPYGYNDKMQRYMKNDGFILHTNVDNIDGVRAAVRIKAE
;
A
#
# COMPACT_ATOMS: atom_id res chain seq x y z
N MET A 1 -23.32 32.07 26.92
CA MET A 1 -22.81 30.72 27.29
C MET A 1 -23.90 29.63 27.21
N GLU A 2 -25.18 29.95 27.42
CA GLU A 2 -26.32 29.02 27.23
C GLU A 2 -26.68 28.70 25.77
N LEU A 3 -26.49 29.64 24.84
CA LEU A 3 -26.69 29.41 23.40
C LEU A 3 -25.73 28.36 22.78
N LEU A 4 -24.56 28.14 23.41
CA LEU A 4 -23.61 27.09 23.02
C LEU A 4 -23.99 25.70 23.55
N LYS A 5 -24.81 25.61 24.60
CA LYS A 5 -25.25 24.32 25.19
C LYS A 5 -26.30 23.59 24.35
N ASN A 6 -27.08 24.30 23.54
CA ASN A 6 -28.21 23.71 22.81
C ASN A 6 -27.94 23.38 21.33
N ASN A 7 -26.81 23.79 20.77
CA ASN A 7 -26.60 23.62 19.34
C ASN A 7 -25.72 22.39 19.06
N LYS A 8 -26.35 21.21 19.10
CA LYS A 8 -25.75 19.89 18.80
C LYS A 8 -25.02 19.81 17.45
N ARG A 9 -25.15 20.83 16.59
CA ARG A 9 -24.49 20.95 15.29
C ARG A 9 -23.13 21.66 15.32
N ILE A 10 -22.78 22.37 16.39
CA ILE A 10 -21.52 23.13 16.47
C ILE A 10 -20.32 22.18 16.54
N PHE A 11 -20.37 21.15 17.40
CA PHE A 11 -19.26 20.21 17.56
C PHE A 11 -18.90 19.49 16.24
N PRO A 12 -19.87 18.89 15.50
CA PRO A 12 -19.56 18.28 14.21
C PRO A 12 -18.95 19.25 13.18
N LEU A 13 -19.44 20.48 13.12
CA LEU A 13 -18.95 21.49 12.19
C LEU A 13 -17.51 21.92 12.51
N ILE A 14 -17.24 22.24 13.78
CA ILE A 14 -15.88 22.58 14.23
C ILE A 14 -14.92 21.42 13.99
N GLY A 15 -15.36 20.18 14.30
CA GLY A 15 -14.56 18.99 14.05
C GLY A 15 -14.17 18.83 12.58
N ALA A 16 -15.11 19.05 11.65
CA ALA A 16 -14.85 18.99 10.23
C ALA A 16 -13.92 20.10 9.73
N ILE A 17 -14.04 21.32 10.27
CA ILE A 17 -13.12 22.42 9.95
C ILE A 17 -11.70 22.10 10.42
N ILE A 18 -11.54 21.49 11.60
CA ILE A 18 -10.24 21.06 12.09
C ILE A 18 -9.64 19.98 11.20
N VAL A 19 -10.43 18.98 10.77
CA VAL A 19 -9.98 17.96 9.80
C VAL A 19 -9.51 18.62 8.50
N PHE A 20 -10.25 19.61 7.99
CA PHE A 20 -9.88 20.35 6.80
C PHE A 20 -8.52 21.05 6.96
N ILE A 21 -8.38 21.87 8.00
CA ILE A 21 -7.18 22.66 8.27
C ILE A 21 -5.98 21.74 8.50
N LEU A 22 -6.14 20.72 9.34
CA LEU A 22 -5.07 19.76 9.63
C LEU A 22 -4.62 19.05 8.36
N SER A 23 -5.54 18.50 7.56
CA SER A 23 -5.17 17.76 6.36
C SER A 23 -4.44 18.65 5.36
N PHE A 24 -4.86 19.91 5.23
CA PHE A 24 -4.16 20.90 4.41
C PHE A 24 -2.76 21.22 4.96
N SER A 25 -2.63 21.42 6.27
CA SER A 25 -1.34 21.66 6.93
C SER A 25 -0.39 20.47 6.80
N VAL A 26 -0.88 19.22 6.85
CA VAL A 26 -0.03 18.05 6.60
C VAL A 26 0.57 18.12 5.21
N LEU A 27 -0.19 18.50 4.18
CA LEU A 27 0.34 18.50 2.81
C LEU A 27 1.23 19.70 2.49
N TYR A 28 0.95 20.88 3.05
CA TYR A 28 1.53 22.15 2.57
C TYR A 28 2.23 23.00 3.63
N MET A 29 2.34 22.55 4.89
CA MET A 29 3.08 23.31 5.92
C MET A 29 4.58 22.98 5.86
N GLY A 30 5.37 23.88 5.28
CA GLY A 30 6.79 23.65 4.95
C GLY A 30 6.91 23.26 3.49
N ASP A 31 7.83 22.34 3.16
CA ASP A 31 7.90 21.77 1.81
C ASP A 31 6.63 20.98 1.50
N ASN A 32 6.12 21.07 0.27
CA ASN A 32 4.92 20.32 -0.06
C ASN A 32 5.29 18.84 -0.21
N ILE A 33 4.39 18.00 0.26
CA ILE A 33 4.59 16.56 0.25
C ILE A 33 3.46 15.87 -0.50
N GLY A 34 3.81 14.81 -1.24
CA GLY A 34 2.88 14.04 -2.05
C GLY A 34 3.43 12.66 -2.36
N LEU A 35 3.02 12.05 -3.47
CA LEU A 35 3.59 10.80 -3.95
C LEU A 35 4.14 10.98 -5.37
N SER A 36 5.33 10.42 -5.62
CA SER A 36 5.86 10.26 -6.97
C SER A 36 5.04 9.26 -7.78
N ASP A 37 5.19 9.30 -9.10
CA ASP A 37 4.49 8.41 -10.04
C ASP A 37 5.20 7.05 -10.09
N ASN A 38 4.50 5.95 -9.86
CA ASN A 38 5.08 4.60 -9.96
C ASN A 38 4.85 3.95 -11.35
N GLY A 39 4.50 4.76 -12.37
CA GLY A 39 4.14 4.32 -13.73
C GLY A 39 2.64 4.41 -14.02
N ASP A 40 1.83 4.78 -13.03
CA ASP A 40 0.38 4.85 -13.13
C ASP A 40 -0.16 6.18 -13.65
N PHE A 41 0.57 7.29 -13.51
CA PHE A 41 -0.01 8.61 -13.80
C PHE A 41 -0.18 8.84 -15.30
N ARG A 42 0.67 8.27 -16.15
CA ARG A 42 0.65 8.53 -17.60
C ARG A 42 -0.73 8.28 -18.21
N ARG A 43 -1.35 7.15 -17.92
CA ARG A 43 -2.71 6.83 -18.39
C ARG A 43 -3.77 7.82 -17.87
N VAL A 44 -3.61 8.37 -16.67
CA VAL A 44 -4.53 9.37 -16.11
C VAL A 44 -4.32 10.74 -16.76
N LEU A 45 -3.06 11.13 -16.99
CA LEU A 45 -2.67 12.37 -17.65
C LEU A 45 -3.24 12.43 -19.07
N LEU A 46 -3.06 11.36 -19.85
CA LEU A 46 -3.51 11.28 -21.25
C LEU A 46 -5.03 11.46 -21.39
N VAL A 47 -5.85 10.75 -20.60
CA VAL A 47 -7.33 10.91 -20.64
C VAL A 47 -7.75 12.34 -20.36
N ASN A 48 -7.04 13.00 -19.46
CA ASN A 48 -7.43 14.32 -18.97
C ASN A 48 -6.72 15.44 -19.73
N ASN A 49 -6.09 15.16 -20.88
CA ASN A 49 -5.36 16.15 -21.68
C ASN A 49 -4.32 16.92 -20.85
N MET A 50 -3.57 16.19 -20.03
CA MET A 50 -2.48 16.71 -19.20
C MET A 50 -1.16 16.02 -19.52
N GLU A 51 -0.07 16.68 -19.15
CA GLU A 51 1.29 16.18 -19.26
C GLU A 51 2.13 16.70 -18.09
N TYR A 52 3.29 16.09 -17.86
CA TYR A 52 4.23 16.60 -16.87
C TYR A 52 4.73 17.99 -17.27
N GLU A 53 4.82 18.92 -16.33
CA GLU A 53 5.57 20.18 -16.54
C GLU A 53 7.06 19.86 -16.74
N ASN A 54 7.55 18.88 -15.99
CA ASN A 54 8.90 18.34 -16.09
C ASN A 54 8.86 16.84 -15.81
N ASP A 55 9.20 16.04 -16.81
CA ASP A 55 9.22 14.56 -16.81
C ASP A 55 10.56 13.96 -16.36
N SER A 56 11.51 14.75 -15.87
CA SER A 56 12.70 14.21 -15.20
C SER A 56 12.35 13.65 -13.82
N ASN A 57 12.87 12.46 -13.49
CA ASN A 57 12.78 11.86 -12.17
C ASN A 57 11.36 11.74 -11.58
N TYR A 58 10.31 11.70 -12.41
CA TYR A 58 8.93 11.58 -11.91
C TYR A 58 8.68 10.29 -11.12
N TYR A 59 9.49 9.24 -11.37
CA TYR A 59 9.47 8.00 -10.61
C TYR A 59 9.81 8.19 -9.13
N TYR A 60 10.68 9.16 -8.83
CA TYR A 60 11.35 9.30 -7.54
C TYR A 60 11.03 10.62 -6.82
N LEU A 61 10.52 11.62 -7.55
CA LEU A 61 10.09 12.92 -7.02
C LEU A 61 8.58 13.10 -7.12
N PHE A 62 8.00 13.65 -6.07
CA PHE A 62 6.65 14.17 -6.13
C PHE A 62 6.62 15.39 -7.07
N LYS A 63 5.74 15.37 -8.08
CA LYS A 63 5.52 16.49 -9.01
C LYS A 63 4.27 17.24 -8.61
N GLN A 64 4.43 18.52 -8.25
CA GLN A 64 3.31 19.39 -7.89
C GLN A 64 2.62 20.02 -9.11
N ASP A 65 3.40 20.41 -10.12
CA ASP A 65 2.92 21.12 -11.30
C ASP A 65 2.96 20.25 -12.57
N TYR A 66 1.95 20.45 -13.40
CA TYR A 66 1.69 19.77 -14.67
C TYR A 66 1.22 20.80 -15.70
N LYS A 67 1.22 20.42 -16.97
CA LYS A 67 0.53 21.17 -18.03
C LYS A 67 -0.80 20.53 -18.36
N MET A 68 -1.80 21.36 -18.63
CA MET A 68 -3.08 20.96 -19.19
C MET A 68 -3.34 21.69 -20.50
N LYS A 69 -3.88 20.97 -21.49
CA LYS A 69 -4.33 21.61 -22.73
C LYS A 69 -5.59 22.41 -22.48
N VAL A 70 -5.67 23.58 -23.12
CA VAL A 70 -6.81 24.50 -23.05
C VAL A 70 -7.12 25.00 -24.45
N GLU A 71 -8.26 24.60 -25.00
CA GLU A 71 -8.70 25.03 -26.33
C GLU A 71 -10.07 25.71 -26.27
N GLY A 72 -10.37 26.54 -27.28
CA GLY A 72 -11.61 27.31 -27.38
C GLY A 72 -11.41 28.82 -27.34
N ALA A 73 -12.30 29.55 -28.01
CA ALA A 73 -12.21 31.01 -28.14
C ALA A 73 -12.79 31.73 -26.91
N GLY A 74 -13.91 31.25 -26.38
CA GLY A 74 -14.59 31.80 -25.21
C GLY A 74 -14.22 31.13 -23.89
N PHE A 75 -14.53 31.80 -22.77
CA PHE A 75 -14.36 31.25 -21.42
C PHE A 75 -15.11 29.93 -21.22
N TRP A 76 -16.34 29.83 -21.73
CA TRP A 76 -17.17 28.63 -21.62
C TRP A 76 -16.72 27.49 -22.54
N ASP A 77 -16.18 27.81 -23.71
CA ASP A 77 -15.60 26.82 -24.63
C ASP A 77 -14.42 26.14 -23.95
N LYS A 78 -13.54 26.94 -23.31
CA LYS A 78 -12.40 26.43 -22.54
C LYS A 78 -12.82 25.54 -21.37
N ILE A 79 -13.85 25.91 -20.62
CA ILE A 79 -14.40 25.04 -19.55
C ILE A 79 -14.92 23.73 -20.12
N THR A 80 -15.60 23.78 -21.26
CA THR A 80 -16.14 22.58 -21.92
C THR A 80 -15.00 21.63 -22.33
N TYR A 81 -13.98 22.16 -22.99
CA TYR A 81 -12.78 21.39 -23.37
C TYR A 81 -12.05 20.79 -22.17
N LEU A 82 -11.92 21.54 -21.07
CA LEU A 82 -11.31 21.02 -19.84
C LEU A 82 -12.04 19.80 -19.26
N CYS A 83 -13.35 19.67 -19.56
CA CYS A 83 -14.20 18.56 -19.14
C CYS A 83 -14.27 17.41 -20.17
N GLU A 84 -13.69 17.58 -21.35
CA GLU A 84 -13.60 16.52 -22.36
C GLU A 84 -12.55 15.47 -21.95
N SER A 85 -12.75 14.24 -22.42
CA SER A 85 -11.77 13.17 -22.30
C SER A 85 -11.09 12.98 -23.65
N ASN A 86 -9.79 12.70 -23.65
CA ASN A 86 -9.12 12.22 -24.84
C ASN A 86 -9.65 10.83 -25.22
N SER A 87 -10.00 10.64 -26.49
CA SER A 87 -10.56 9.41 -27.05
C SER A 87 -9.63 8.73 -28.08
N GLU A 88 -8.40 9.25 -28.27
CA GLU A 88 -7.50 8.78 -29.34
C GLU A 88 -6.84 7.42 -29.05
N GLU A 89 -6.82 6.93 -27.80
CA GLU A 89 -6.01 5.75 -27.40
C GLU A 89 -6.74 4.68 -26.54
N ASP A 90 -8.00 4.30 -26.84
CA ASP A 90 -8.74 3.25 -26.10
C ASP A 90 -8.63 3.35 -24.55
N ILE A 91 -8.63 4.60 -24.07
CA ILE A 91 -8.28 4.88 -22.69
C ILE A 91 -9.49 4.60 -21.78
N TYR A 92 -9.25 3.90 -20.67
CA TYR A 92 -10.30 3.42 -19.77
C TYR A 92 -11.19 4.54 -19.22
N SER A 93 -12.41 4.21 -18.81
CA SER A 93 -13.31 5.15 -18.13
C SER A 93 -13.26 4.99 -16.61
N SER A 94 -13.23 6.11 -15.89
CA SER A 94 -13.35 6.10 -14.42
C SER A 94 -14.08 7.33 -13.88
N PRO A 95 -14.96 7.17 -12.87
CA PRO A 95 -15.52 8.26 -12.08
C PRO A 95 -14.47 9.19 -11.45
N GLN A 96 -13.23 8.73 -11.25
CA GLN A 96 -12.13 9.56 -10.77
C GLN A 96 -11.89 10.78 -11.66
N PHE A 97 -12.07 10.65 -12.98
CA PHE A 97 -11.84 11.75 -13.91
C PHE A 97 -12.82 12.89 -13.74
N ILE A 98 -14.01 12.65 -13.17
CA ILE A 98 -14.94 13.73 -12.82
C ILE A 98 -14.31 14.65 -11.76
N ILE A 99 -13.60 14.08 -10.79
CA ILE A 99 -12.92 14.83 -9.73
C ILE A 99 -11.73 15.60 -10.28
N ILE A 100 -10.94 14.98 -11.17
CA ILE A 100 -9.80 15.62 -11.85
C ILE A 100 -10.26 16.76 -12.77
N LYS A 101 -11.35 16.58 -13.52
CA LYS A 101 -11.91 17.64 -14.36
C LYS A 101 -12.42 18.81 -13.51
N ALA A 102 -13.05 18.53 -12.37
CA ALA A 102 -13.45 19.57 -11.42
C ALA A 102 -12.25 20.36 -10.86
N SER A 103 -11.13 19.69 -10.54
CA SER A 103 -9.92 20.40 -10.09
C SER A 103 -9.27 21.21 -11.22
N LYS A 104 -9.25 20.71 -12.47
CA LYS A 104 -8.78 21.46 -13.64
C LYS A 104 -9.56 22.75 -13.85
N VAL A 105 -10.90 22.69 -13.77
CA VAL A 105 -11.76 23.88 -13.90
C VAL A 105 -11.51 24.85 -12.75
N MET A 106 -11.39 24.37 -11.51
CA MET A 106 -11.08 25.20 -10.34
C MET A 106 -9.73 25.92 -10.51
N ASN A 107 -8.70 25.18 -10.93
CA ASN A 107 -7.36 25.72 -11.20
C ASN A 107 -7.38 26.73 -12.36
N PHE A 108 -8.07 26.44 -13.47
CA PHE A 108 -8.22 27.36 -14.59
C PHE A 108 -8.86 28.69 -14.18
N VAL A 109 -9.96 28.64 -13.42
CA VAL A 109 -10.63 29.85 -12.91
C VAL A 109 -9.69 30.64 -12.00
N ALA A 110 -8.94 29.96 -11.13
CA ALA A 110 -7.96 30.60 -10.26
C ALA A 110 -6.81 31.26 -11.06
N ASN A 111 -6.29 30.59 -12.10
CA ASN A 111 -5.27 31.16 -12.98
C ASN A 111 -5.79 32.40 -13.71
N LYS A 112 -7.05 32.41 -14.16
CA LYS A 112 -7.68 33.59 -14.75
C LYS A 112 -7.81 34.75 -13.78
N ILE A 113 -8.25 34.49 -12.54
CA ILE A 113 -8.38 35.52 -11.51
C ILE A 113 -7.02 36.10 -11.12
N THR A 114 -5.98 35.26 -11.06
CA THR A 114 -4.63 35.63 -10.65
C THR A 114 -3.71 36.04 -11.81
N SER A 115 -4.22 36.08 -13.04
CA SER A 115 -3.46 36.37 -14.26
C SER A 115 -2.23 35.47 -14.48
N ARG A 116 -2.32 34.20 -14.06
CA ARG A 116 -1.31 33.16 -14.35
C ARG A 116 -1.59 32.51 -15.71
N ASP A 117 -0.60 31.80 -16.23
CA ASP A 117 -0.74 30.98 -17.43
C ASP A 117 -1.91 29.99 -17.27
N GLU A 118 -2.84 30.01 -18.23
CA GLU A 118 -4.04 29.20 -18.18
C GLU A 118 -3.78 27.70 -18.39
N THR A 119 -2.62 27.34 -18.95
CA THR A 119 -2.23 25.95 -19.21
C THR A 119 -1.52 25.28 -18.03
N THR A 120 -1.11 26.05 -17.01
CA THR A 120 -0.44 25.50 -15.83
C THR A 120 -1.45 24.85 -14.88
N TYR A 121 -1.21 23.61 -14.46
CA TYR A 121 -2.04 22.86 -13.53
C TYR A 121 -1.29 22.46 -12.27
N ASN A 122 -1.75 22.94 -11.10
CA ASN A 122 -1.20 22.55 -9.81
C ASN A 122 -2.08 21.47 -9.15
N ILE A 123 -1.49 20.34 -8.75
CA ILE A 123 -2.22 19.21 -8.19
C ILE A 123 -2.89 19.53 -6.83
N ALA A 124 -2.52 20.64 -6.17
CA ALA A 124 -3.14 21.05 -4.92
C ALA A 124 -4.64 21.33 -5.02
N TYR A 125 -5.16 21.68 -6.21
CA TYR A 125 -6.60 21.83 -6.42
C TYR A 125 -7.33 20.47 -6.37
N LEU A 126 -6.68 19.39 -6.79
CA LEU A 126 -7.22 18.04 -6.64
C LEU A 126 -7.22 17.62 -5.17
N ALA A 127 -6.09 17.85 -4.48
CA ALA A 127 -5.98 17.57 -3.05
C ALA A 127 -7.02 18.35 -2.23
N PHE A 128 -7.27 19.63 -2.56
CA PHE A 128 -8.30 20.45 -1.94
C PHE A 128 -9.68 19.82 -2.01
N ILE A 129 -10.07 19.28 -3.17
CA ILE A 129 -11.36 18.59 -3.34
C ILE A 129 -11.40 17.33 -2.46
N TYR A 130 -10.34 16.52 -2.43
CA TYR A 130 -10.29 15.34 -1.57
C TYR A 130 -10.34 15.69 -0.07
N ILE A 131 -9.66 16.75 0.37
CA ILE A 131 -9.73 17.24 1.75
C ILE A 131 -11.17 17.68 2.09
N LEU A 132 -11.87 18.35 1.16
CA LEU A 132 -13.26 18.76 1.35
C LEU A 132 -14.19 17.54 1.46
N MET A 133 -13.97 16.50 0.65
CA MET A 133 -14.71 15.24 0.71
C MET A 133 -14.47 14.52 2.05
N LEU A 134 -13.20 14.42 2.50
CA LEU A 134 -12.85 13.83 3.79
C LEU A 134 -13.49 14.60 4.97
N SER A 135 -13.45 15.93 4.91
CA SER A 135 -14.06 16.81 5.92
C SER A 135 -15.58 16.66 5.95
N THR A 136 -16.20 16.43 4.79
CA THR A 136 -17.64 16.14 4.66
C THR A 136 -17.99 14.79 5.29
N ALA A 137 -17.16 13.76 5.09
CA ALA A 137 -17.33 12.47 5.76
C ALA A 137 -17.19 12.61 7.28
N ALA A 138 -16.16 13.31 7.76
CA ALA A 138 -15.93 13.58 9.16
C ALA A 138 -17.12 14.30 9.79
N TRP A 139 -17.66 15.32 9.12
CA TRP A 139 -18.88 16.03 9.55
C TRP A 139 -20.06 15.07 9.74
N GLY A 140 -20.28 14.16 8.79
CA GLY A 140 -21.36 13.17 8.87
C GLY A 140 -21.19 12.18 10.03
N ILE A 141 -19.96 11.68 10.23
CA ILE A 141 -19.61 10.79 11.34
C ILE A 141 -19.77 11.51 12.69
N PHE A 142 -19.22 12.71 12.86
CA PHE A 142 -19.37 13.47 14.11
C PHE A 142 -20.83 13.86 14.37
N THR A 143 -21.62 14.12 13.32
CA THR A 143 -23.07 14.35 13.44
C THR A 143 -23.79 13.12 13.96
N PHE A 144 -23.38 11.91 13.57
CA PHE A 144 -23.91 10.69 14.16
C PHE A 144 -23.61 10.62 15.66
N PHE A 145 -22.41 10.96 16.12
CA PHE A 145 -22.06 10.90 17.55
C PHE A 145 -22.49 12.14 18.36
N ALA A 146 -23.11 13.15 17.76
CA ALA A 146 -23.47 14.41 18.43
C ALA A 146 -24.47 14.26 19.59
N ASP A 147 -25.27 13.17 19.59
CA ASP A 147 -26.20 12.85 20.67
C ASP A 147 -25.59 11.94 21.75
N GLU A 148 -24.39 11.40 21.52
CA GLU A 148 -23.72 10.49 22.44
C GLU A 148 -23.04 11.25 23.60
N PRO A 149 -22.69 10.58 24.71
CA PRO A 149 -21.97 11.19 25.81
C PRO A 149 -20.69 11.91 25.35
N ARG A 150 -20.31 12.99 26.03
CA ARG A 150 -19.16 13.83 25.64
C ARG A 150 -17.86 13.04 25.49
N LYS A 151 -17.67 11.97 26.29
CA LYS A 151 -16.55 11.03 26.14
C LYS A 151 -16.46 10.39 24.76
N MET A 152 -17.60 10.00 24.17
CA MET A 152 -17.67 9.35 22.86
C MET A 152 -17.44 10.36 21.74
N GLN A 153 -18.01 11.56 21.87
CA GLN A 153 -17.76 12.66 20.94
C GLN A 153 -16.26 12.97 20.84
N ILE A 154 -15.60 13.15 21.99
CA ILE A 154 -14.16 13.41 22.06
C ILE A 154 -13.36 12.22 21.50
N ALA A 155 -13.70 10.98 21.89
CA ALA A 155 -13.01 9.80 21.41
C ALA A 155 -13.07 9.65 19.88
N VAL A 156 -14.25 9.78 19.28
CA VAL A 156 -14.41 9.70 17.82
C VAL A 156 -13.61 10.80 17.12
N PHE A 157 -13.64 12.02 17.64
CA PHE A 157 -12.88 13.14 17.09
C PHE A 157 -11.36 12.90 17.14
N LEU A 158 -10.84 12.49 18.30
CA LEU A 158 -9.42 12.23 18.47
C LEU A 158 -8.94 11.04 17.65
N ILE A 159 -9.71 9.95 17.61
CA ILE A 159 -9.39 8.78 16.78
C ILE A 159 -9.40 9.15 15.31
N PHE A 160 -10.38 9.95 14.86
CA PHE A 160 -10.45 10.37 13.46
C PHE A 160 -9.23 11.19 13.05
N ILE A 161 -8.86 12.19 13.86
CA ILE A 161 -7.66 12.99 13.60
C ILE A 161 -6.40 12.13 13.64
N PHE A 162 -6.28 11.24 14.63
CA PHE A 162 -5.09 10.42 14.82
C PHE A 162 -4.86 9.42 13.69
N ILE A 163 -5.91 8.71 13.25
CA ILE A 163 -5.83 7.63 12.26
C ILE A 163 -6.05 8.16 10.84
N PHE A 164 -7.16 8.88 10.62
CA PHE A 164 -7.68 9.20 9.29
C PHE A 164 -7.15 10.52 8.71
N CYS A 165 -6.41 11.30 9.51
CA CYS A 165 -5.63 12.44 9.02
C CYS A 165 -4.11 12.16 9.01
N ASP A 166 -3.68 10.90 9.21
CA ASP A 166 -2.27 10.50 9.11
C ASP A 166 -1.74 10.72 7.68
N ALA A 167 -0.47 11.13 7.56
CA ALA A 167 0.15 11.38 6.26
C ALA A 167 0.17 10.15 5.33
N GLY A 168 0.19 8.94 5.87
CA GLY A 168 0.06 7.72 5.09
C GLY A 168 -1.20 7.69 4.20
N TYR A 169 -2.29 8.32 4.65
CA TYR A 169 -3.50 8.52 3.83
C TYR A 169 -3.44 9.79 3.01
N LEU A 170 -3.02 10.90 3.62
CA LEU A 170 -3.16 12.21 3.01
C LEU A 170 -2.20 12.44 1.83
N LEU A 171 -1.02 11.83 1.83
CA LEU A 171 -0.04 11.99 0.73
C LEU A 171 -0.64 11.61 -0.64
N TYR A 172 -1.52 10.62 -0.68
CA TYR A 172 -2.24 10.25 -1.89
C TYR A 172 -3.08 11.41 -2.46
N PHE A 173 -3.53 12.38 -1.66
CA PHE A 173 -4.32 13.50 -2.18
C PHE A 173 -3.50 14.39 -3.13
N ASN A 174 -2.18 14.42 -2.96
CA ASN A 174 -1.20 15.00 -3.88
C ASN A 174 -0.66 13.91 -4.84
N SER A 175 -1.55 13.22 -5.54
CA SER A 175 -1.21 12.22 -6.55
C SER A 175 -2.36 12.01 -7.54
N LEU A 176 -2.10 11.36 -8.67
CA LEU A 176 -3.12 10.94 -9.63
C LEU A 176 -3.59 9.49 -9.42
N TYR A 177 -3.22 8.87 -8.29
CA TYR A 177 -3.70 7.55 -7.89
C TYR A 177 -5.22 7.52 -7.65
N GLY A 178 -5.83 6.33 -7.70
CA GLY A 178 -7.26 6.12 -7.45
C GLY A 178 -7.62 6.02 -5.96
N GLU A 179 -6.63 5.77 -5.12
CA GLU A 179 -6.66 5.56 -3.68
C GLU A 179 -7.30 6.73 -2.90
N PRO A 180 -7.04 8.02 -3.23
CA PRO A 180 -7.76 9.14 -2.63
C PRO A 180 -9.26 9.00 -2.73
N LEU A 181 -9.76 8.70 -3.93
CA LEU A 181 -11.20 8.57 -4.18
C LEU A 181 -11.75 7.35 -3.45
N GLN A 182 -11.04 6.22 -3.50
CA GLN A 182 -11.39 5.01 -2.75
C GLN A 182 -11.53 5.30 -1.25
N TYR A 183 -10.56 6.02 -0.69
CA TYR A 183 -10.51 6.41 0.71
C TYR A 183 -11.68 7.32 1.11
N VAL A 184 -11.84 8.46 0.45
CA VAL A 184 -12.87 9.43 0.83
C VAL A 184 -14.27 8.91 0.53
N SER A 185 -14.47 8.13 -0.53
CA SER A 185 -15.76 7.50 -0.81
C SER A 185 -16.12 6.45 0.23
N LEU A 186 -15.17 5.64 0.73
CA LEU A 186 -15.44 4.73 1.85
C LEU A 186 -15.85 5.50 3.11
N MET A 187 -15.15 6.59 3.45
CA MET A 187 -15.49 7.40 4.61
C MET A 187 -16.88 8.05 4.49
N ILE A 188 -17.24 8.52 3.29
CA ILE A 188 -18.59 9.03 2.99
C ILE A 188 -19.64 7.92 3.10
N LEU A 189 -19.36 6.71 2.61
CA LEU A 189 -20.26 5.55 2.75
C LEU A 189 -20.53 5.20 4.22
N ILE A 190 -19.49 5.19 5.05
CA ILE A 190 -19.61 4.99 6.51
C ILE A 190 -20.47 6.10 7.11
N ALA A 191 -20.16 7.37 6.82
CA ALA A 191 -20.92 8.52 7.31
C ALA A 191 -22.41 8.43 6.93
N LEU A 192 -22.70 8.16 5.67
CA LEU A 192 -24.07 8.05 5.15
C LEU A 192 -24.80 6.84 5.75
N GLY A 193 -24.15 5.68 5.86
CA GLY A 193 -24.70 4.50 6.52
C GLY A 193 -25.14 4.81 7.96
N LEU A 194 -24.26 5.42 8.75
CA LEU A 194 -24.57 5.88 10.11
C LEU A 194 -25.74 6.87 10.15
N LEU A 195 -25.79 7.84 9.24
CA LEU A 195 -26.86 8.84 9.18
C LEU A 195 -28.20 8.26 8.70
N ILE A 196 -28.19 7.24 7.83
CA ILE A 196 -29.36 6.48 7.39
C ILE A 196 -29.90 5.66 8.56
N TYR A 197 -29.04 4.99 9.32
CA TYR A 197 -29.43 4.25 10.53
C TYR A 197 -30.20 5.11 11.53
N LYS A 198 -29.74 6.36 11.76
CA LYS A 198 -30.46 7.31 12.63
C LYS A 198 -31.77 7.80 12.02
N ARG A 199 -31.74 8.23 10.74
CA ARG A 199 -32.90 8.82 10.05
C ARG A 199 -32.89 8.44 8.56
N PRO A 200 -33.63 7.39 8.16
CA PRO A 200 -33.65 6.90 6.79
C PRO A 200 -34.46 7.84 5.87
N THR A 201 -33.79 8.45 4.89
CA THR A 201 -34.41 9.30 3.87
C THR A 201 -33.88 8.93 2.47
N ILE A 202 -34.72 9.08 1.45
CA ILE A 202 -34.33 8.78 0.05
C ILE A 202 -33.13 9.60 -0.42
N PRO A 203 -33.00 10.91 -0.13
CA PRO A 203 -31.81 11.67 -0.53
C PRO A 203 -30.51 11.09 0.01
N LYS A 204 -30.47 10.66 1.29
CA LYS A 204 -29.26 10.05 1.87
C LYS A 204 -28.92 8.72 1.20
N ILE A 205 -29.94 7.94 0.83
CA ILE A 205 -29.77 6.66 0.16
C ILE A 205 -29.28 6.86 -1.28
N ALA A 206 -29.84 7.84 -1.99
CA ALA A 206 -29.32 8.24 -3.30
C ALA A 206 -27.85 8.68 -3.20
N CYS A 207 -27.51 9.55 -2.22
CA CYS A 207 -26.11 9.92 -1.98
C CYS A 207 -25.22 8.72 -1.62
N PHE A 208 -25.74 7.72 -0.89
CA PHE A 208 -24.99 6.51 -0.56
C PHE A 208 -24.64 5.73 -1.83
N PHE A 209 -25.60 5.55 -2.74
CA PHE A 209 -25.33 4.87 -4.01
C PHE A 209 -24.44 5.67 -4.96
N VAL A 210 -24.53 7.00 -4.94
CA VAL A 210 -23.58 7.86 -5.67
C VAL A 210 -22.17 7.66 -5.10
N ALA A 211 -22.00 7.71 -3.78
CA ALA A 211 -20.71 7.43 -3.14
C ALA A 211 -20.21 6.01 -3.44
N LEU A 212 -21.11 5.03 -3.53
CA LEU A 212 -20.79 3.65 -3.90
C LEU A 212 -20.31 3.52 -5.35
N TYR A 213 -20.88 4.30 -6.28
CA TYR A 213 -20.42 4.37 -7.66
C TYR A 213 -19.02 4.96 -7.77
N PHE A 214 -18.73 6.06 -7.06
CA PHE A 214 -17.37 6.62 -6.99
C PHE A 214 -16.38 5.64 -6.35
N PHE A 215 -16.80 4.95 -5.29
CA PHE A 215 -16.00 3.91 -4.66
C PHE A 215 -15.69 2.75 -5.62
N ALA A 216 -16.71 2.24 -6.34
CA ALA A 216 -16.55 1.19 -7.35
C ALA A 216 -15.60 1.61 -8.47
N GLY A 217 -15.68 2.86 -8.90
CA GLY A 217 -14.89 3.40 -10.01
C GLY A 217 -13.51 3.92 -9.66
N SER A 218 -13.18 4.05 -8.37
CA SER A 218 -11.84 4.45 -7.92
C SER A 218 -10.77 3.40 -8.22
N LYS A 219 -11.14 2.11 -8.19
CA LYS A 219 -10.31 0.97 -8.63
C LYS A 219 -11.22 -0.16 -9.09
N LEU A 220 -10.85 -0.84 -10.17
CA LEU A 220 -11.64 -1.95 -10.72
C LEU A 220 -11.81 -3.11 -9.73
N ALA A 221 -10.82 -3.32 -8.86
CA ALA A 221 -10.90 -4.29 -7.76
C ALA A 221 -12.07 -4.01 -6.78
N ASN A 222 -12.62 -2.79 -6.73
CA ASN A 222 -13.75 -2.46 -5.85
C ASN A 222 -15.10 -2.88 -6.42
N VAL A 223 -15.18 -3.17 -7.71
CA VAL A 223 -16.46 -3.45 -8.38
C VAL A 223 -17.17 -4.67 -7.75
N PRO A 224 -16.53 -5.84 -7.55
CA PRO A 224 -17.19 -6.99 -6.92
C PRO A 224 -17.72 -6.68 -5.52
N TYR A 225 -16.93 -5.97 -4.71
CA TYR A 225 -17.35 -5.56 -3.37
C TYR A 225 -18.52 -4.57 -3.41
N SER A 226 -18.54 -3.65 -4.38
CA SER A 226 -19.61 -2.65 -4.55
C SER A 226 -20.95 -3.29 -4.95
N VAL A 227 -20.92 -4.36 -5.74
CA VAL A 227 -22.12 -5.15 -6.06
C VAL A 227 -22.70 -5.78 -4.78
N ILE A 228 -21.85 -6.36 -3.93
CA ILE A 228 -22.27 -6.96 -2.66
C ILE A 228 -22.86 -5.91 -1.71
N VAL A 229 -22.18 -4.76 -1.57
CA VAL A 229 -22.68 -3.63 -0.77
C VAL A 229 -24.05 -3.16 -1.28
N SER A 230 -24.26 -3.14 -2.61
CA SER A 230 -25.53 -2.72 -3.20
C SER A 230 -26.68 -3.66 -2.86
N VAL A 231 -26.44 -4.98 -2.88
CA VAL A 231 -27.44 -5.98 -2.49
C VAL A 231 -27.74 -5.89 -0.99
N LEU A 232 -26.71 -5.76 -0.15
CA LEU A 232 -26.89 -5.64 1.30
C LEU A 232 -27.56 -4.29 1.69
N ALA A 233 -27.41 -3.25 0.87
CA ALA A 233 -28.11 -1.98 1.02
C ALA A 233 -29.63 -2.07 0.77
N LEU A 234 -30.16 -3.17 0.19
CA LEU A 234 -31.60 -3.45 0.21
C LEU A 234 -32.16 -3.50 1.63
N SER A 235 -31.31 -3.77 2.63
CA SER A 235 -31.70 -3.72 4.03
C SER A 235 -32.24 -2.35 4.46
N PHE A 236 -31.92 -1.27 3.74
CA PHE A 236 -32.44 0.07 4.01
C PHE A 236 -33.97 0.10 3.86
N ALA A 237 -34.56 -0.73 2.99
CA ALA A 237 -36.01 -0.84 2.81
C ALA A 237 -36.74 -1.30 4.08
N TYR A 238 -36.04 -1.97 5.01
CA TYR A 238 -36.59 -2.39 6.29
C TYR A 238 -36.52 -1.30 7.35
N LEU A 239 -35.69 -0.26 7.22
CA LEU A 239 -35.52 0.79 8.25
C LEU A 239 -36.72 1.73 8.41
N ARG A 240 -37.62 1.75 7.43
CA ARG A 240 -38.81 2.60 7.47
C ARG A 240 -39.99 1.94 6.78
N LYS A 241 -41.12 1.93 7.48
CA LYS A 241 -42.41 1.49 6.94
C LYS A 241 -42.96 2.55 5.97
N GLY A 242 -43.27 2.15 4.74
CA GLY A 242 -43.89 3.01 3.73
C GLY A 242 -43.65 2.53 2.31
N LYS A 243 -44.70 2.37 1.51
CA LYS A 243 -44.62 1.84 0.14
C LYS A 243 -43.74 2.71 -0.76
N PHE A 244 -43.93 4.04 -0.74
CA PHE A 244 -43.12 4.97 -1.54
C PHE A 244 -41.64 4.98 -1.14
N TYR A 245 -41.35 4.87 0.16
CA TYR A 245 -39.96 4.78 0.62
C TYR A 245 -39.29 3.50 0.11
N ARG A 246 -39.96 2.34 0.23
CA ARG A 246 -39.42 1.06 -0.26
C ARG A 246 -39.23 1.04 -1.78
N ILE A 247 -40.18 1.59 -2.53
CA ILE A 247 -40.05 1.76 -3.98
C ILE A 247 -38.86 2.66 -4.30
N GLY A 248 -38.69 3.78 -3.59
CA GLY A 248 -37.55 4.67 -3.75
C GLY A 248 -36.21 3.97 -3.49
N VAL A 249 -36.10 3.16 -2.44
CA VAL A 249 -34.90 2.35 -2.17
C VAL A 249 -34.63 1.37 -3.30
N LEU A 250 -35.66 0.66 -3.78
CA LEU A 250 -35.54 -0.30 -4.88
C LEU A 250 -35.05 0.38 -6.17
N ILE A 251 -35.60 1.55 -6.51
CA ILE A 251 -35.16 2.35 -7.67
C ILE A 251 -33.68 2.73 -7.53
N CYS A 252 -33.26 3.21 -6.36
CA CYS A 252 -31.85 3.55 -6.13
C CYS A 252 -30.93 2.33 -6.29
N VAL A 253 -31.33 1.15 -5.79
CA VAL A 253 -30.54 -0.09 -5.93
C VAL A 253 -30.44 -0.51 -7.40
N ILE A 254 -31.55 -0.48 -8.15
CA ILE A 254 -31.57 -0.86 -9.57
C ILE A 254 -30.67 0.10 -10.37
N LEU A 255 -30.79 1.41 -10.14
CA LEU A 255 -29.95 2.40 -10.81
C LEU A 255 -28.47 2.19 -10.48
N ALA A 256 -28.13 1.95 -9.21
CA ALA A 256 -26.76 1.67 -8.80
C ALA A 256 -26.21 0.41 -9.46
N ALA A 257 -26.98 -0.68 -9.51
CA ALA A 257 -26.59 -1.91 -10.18
C ALA A 257 -26.32 -1.67 -11.67
N VAL A 258 -27.20 -0.95 -12.37
CA VAL A 258 -27.00 -0.59 -13.79
C VAL A 258 -25.73 0.24 -13.99
N CYS A 259 -25.49 1.26 -13.15
CA CYS A 259 -24.30 2.09 -13.24
C CYS A 259 -23.01 1.31 -12.97
N ILE A 260 -22.99 0.45 -11.93
CA ILE A 260 -21.83 -0.37 -11.58
C ILE A 260 -21.56 -1.43 -12.66
N THR A 261 -22.60 -2.05 -13.21
CA THR A 261 -22.45 -2.99 -14.34
C THR A 261 -21.93 -2.27 -15.58
N ASN A 262 -22.43 -1.08 -15.90
CA ASN A 262 -21.93 -0.30 -17.04
C ASN A 262 -20.44 0.05 -16.84
N LEU A 263 -20.06 0.49 -15.64
CA LEU A 263 -18.67 0.74 -15.29
C LEU A 263 -17.78 -0.51 -15.52
N TYR A 264 -18.23 -1.70 -15.11
CA TYR A 264 -17.50 -2.94 -15.38
C TYR A 264 -17.36 -3.25 -16.87
N MET A 265 -18.42 -3.01 -17.65
CA MET A 265 -18.41 -3.24 -19.10
C MET A 265 -17.54 -2.22 -19.87
N SER A 266 -17.22 -1.07 -19.25
CA SER A 266 -16.36 -0.03 -19.85
C SER A 266 -14.86 -0.26 -19.64
N ILE A 267 -14.47 -1.38 -19.01
CA ILE A 267 -13.06 -1.71 -18.77
C ILE A 267 -12.44 -2.19 -20.08
N PRO A 268 -11.35 -1.56 -20.56
CA PRO A 268 -10.64 -2.03 -21.74
C PRO A 268 -9.99 -3.40 -21.52
N SER A 269 -9.92 -4.21 -22.59
CA SER A 269 -9.35 -5.56 -22.54
C SER A 269 -7.88 -5.58 -22.10
N TRP A 270 -7.08 -4.58 -22.46
CA TRP A 270 -5.65 -4.54 -22.11
C TRP A 270 -5.40 -4.57 -20.59
N MET A 271 -6.26 -3.93 -19.79
CA MET A 271 -6.14 -3.97 -18.32
C MET A 271 -6.35 -5.39 -17.77
N HIS A 272 -7.11 -6.22 -18.49
CA HIS A 272 -7.30 -7.61 -18.13
C HIS A 272 -6.09 -8.47 -18.48
N TYR A 273 -5.28 -8.09 -19.46
CA TYR A 273 -4.10 -8.86 -19.88
C TYR A 273 -3.01 -8.81 -18.80
N ASP A 274 -2.53 -7.61 -18.45
CA ASP A 274 -1.46 -7.43 -17.44
C ASP A 274 -1.81 -8.12 -16.12
N THR A 275 -3.03 -7.86 -15.63
CA THR A 275 -3.50 -8.42 -14.36
C THR A 275 -3.63 -9.94 -14.43
N THR A 276 -4.00 -10.52 -15.58
CA THR A 276 -4.14 -11.99 -15.74
C THR A 276 -2.79 -12.65 -15.84
N TYR A 277 -1.85 -12.05 -16.57
CA TYR A 277 -0.47 -12.48 -16.61
C TYR A 277 0.12 -12.54 -15.20
N GLN A 278 0.05 -11.45 -14.44
CA GLN A 278 0.59 -11.37 -13.09
C GLN A 278 -0.09 -12.35 -12.11
N SER A 279 -1.42 -12.52 -12.21
CA SER A 279 -2.15 -13.49 -11.39
C SER A 279 -1.64 -14.92 -11.54
N VAL A 280 -1.17 -15.27 -12.73
CA VAL A 280 -0.66 -16.60 -13.05
C VAL A 280 0.84 -16.66 -12.76
N PHE A 281 1.65 -16.00 -13.57
CA PHE A 281 3.09 -16.17 -13.66
C PHE A 281 3.84 -15.55 -12.48
N PHE A 282 3.35 -14.42 -11.98
CA PHE A 282 3.85 -13.73 -10.78
C PHE A 282 2.95 -13.94 -9.55
N GLY A 283 2.19 -15.04 -9.53
CA GLY A 283 1.19 -15.30 -8.51
C GLY A 283 1.00 -16.80 -8.29
N ALA A 284 0.03 -17.39 -8.98
CA ALA A 284 -0.36 -18.79 -8.80
C ALA A 284 0.81 -19.78 -8.95
N VAL A 285 1.69 -19.55 -9.92
CA VAL A 285 2.84 -20.41 -10.21
C VAL A 285 4.20 -19.83 -9.80
N LYS A 286 4.25 -18.61 -9.25
CA LYS A 286 5.48 -18.01 -8.71
C LYS A 286 6.08 -18.90 -7.63
N GLU A 287 7.35 -19.25 -7.81
CA GLU A 287 8.16 -20.10 -6.93
C GLU A 287 7.51 -21.47 -6.66
N SER A 288 6.80 -22.01 -7.65
CA SER A 288 6.25 -23.35 -7.56
C SER A 288 7.35 -24.42 -7.60
N GLU A 289 7.25 -25.43 -6.74
CA GLU A 289 8.09 -26.64 -6.79
C GLU A 289 7.72 -27.58 -7.96
N THR A 290 6.52 -27.41 -8.54
CA THR A 290 6.04 -28.24 -9.66
C THR A 290 5.35 -27.38 -10.74
N PRO A 291 6.06 -26.44 -11.35
CA PRO A 291 5.47 -25.45 -12.24
C PRO A 291 4.80 -26.07 -13.48
N GLU A 292 5.34 -27.16 -14.05
CA GLU A 292 4.75 -27.84 -15.22
C GLU A 292 3.37 -28.43 -14.90
N LYS A 293 3.24 -29.07 -13.72
CA LYS A 293 1.96 -29.63 -13.27
C LYS A 293 0.93 -28.53 -13.03
N ASP A 294 1.36 -27.39 -12.51
CA ASP A 294 0.48 -26.29 -12.20
C ASP A 294 -0.01 -25.56 -13.46
N LEU A 295 0.88 -25.32 -14.43
CA LEU A 295 0.51 -24.79 -15.75
C LEU A 295 -0.50 -25.72 -16.44
N LYS A 296 -0.23 -27.02 -16.45
CA LYS A 296 -1.15 -28.01 -17.03
C LYS A 296 -2.52 -28.02 -16.34
N GLN A 297 -2.56 -27.82 -15.02
CA GLN A 297 -3.82 -27.73 -14.28
C GLN A 297 -4.60 -26.43 -14.58
N LEU A 298 -3.89 -25.33 -14.83
CA LEU A 298 -4.47 -24.07 -15.29
C LEU A 298 -4.93 -24.15 -16.75
N GLY A 299 -4.48 -25.15 -17.50
CA GLY A 299 -4.77 -25.33 -18.92
C GLY A 299 -3.81 -24.56 -19.83
N ILE A 300 -2.61 -24.24 -19.32
CA ILE A 300 -1.55 -23.52 -20.02
C ILE A 300 -0.54 -24.53 -20.56
N ASP A 301 -0.07 -24.30 -21.78
CA ASP A 301 0.93 -25.15 -22.44
C ASP A 301 2.29 -25.05 -21.71
N GLU A 302 2.98 -26.18 -21.60
CA GLU A 302 4.30 -26.28 -20.95
C GLU A 302 5.37 -25.45 -21.68
N LYS A 303 5.15 -25.07 -22.96
CA LYS A 303 6.03 -24.12 -23.67
C LYS A 303 6.15 -22.76 -22.99
N TYR A 304 5.19 -22.37 -22.15
CA TYR A 304 5.21 -21.11 -21.38
C TYR A 304 5.86 -21.23 -20.00
N LEU A 305 6.47 -22.38 -19.69
CA LEU A 305 7.25 -22.57 -18.46
C LEU A 305 8.30 -21.48 -18.20
N PRO A 306 9.02 -20.95 -19.21
CA PRO A 306 9.99 -19.87 -19.01
C PRO A 306 9.40 -18.56 -18.47
N LEU A 307 8.07 -18.36 -18.57
CA LEU A 307 7.40 -17.18 -18.01
C LEU A 307 7.06 -17.34 -16.53
N VAL A 308 7.34 -18.47 -15.89
CA VAL A 308 7.19 -18.58 -14.43
C VAL A 308 8.17 -17.61 -13.76
N ASN A 309 7.69 -16.89 -12.73
CA ASN A 309 8.44 -15.88 -11.98
C ASN A 309 8.63 -14.53 -12.68
N THR A 310 8.12 -14.32 -13.89
CA THR A 310 8.15 -13.02 -14.56
C THR A 310 6.88 -12.19 -14.27
N HIS A 311 6.95 -10.87 -14.42
CA HIS A 311 5.79 -9.96 -14.26
C HIS A 311 5.53 -9.14 -15.53
N ALA A 312 4.30 -8.65 -15.70
CA ALA A 312 3.85 -7.96 -16.92
C ALA A 312 4.45 -6.55 -17.15
N TYR A 313 5.44 -6.14 -16.34
CA TYR A 313 6.08 -4.83 -16.43
C TYR A 313 7.59 -4.93 -16.63
N MET A 314 8.08 -6.11 -17.02
CA MET A 314 9.48 -6.27 -17.39
C MET A 314 9.76 -5.57 -18.71
N ASP A 315 11.01 -5.22 -18.95
CA ASP A 315 11.42 -4.69 -20.25
C ASP A 315 11.30 -5.77 -21.33
N ASP A 316 10.97 -5.37 -22.56
CA ASP A 316 10.76 -6.30 -23.69
C ASP A 316 11.94 -7.26 -23.90
N GLY A 317 13.16 -6.81 -23.59
CA GLY A 317 14.39 -7.60 -23.71
C GLY A 317 14.62 -8.62 -22.58
N GLU A 318 13.85 -8.56 -21.49
CA GLU A 318 13.95 -9.49 -20.36
C GLU A 318 12.91 -10.60 -20.42
N TYR A 319 11.89 -10.51 -21.28
CA TYR A 319 10.92 -11.59 -21.42
C TYR A 319 11.54 -12.79 -22.15
N PRO A 320 11.52 -14.00 -21.54
CA PRO A 320 12.01 -15.20 -22.21
C PRO A 320 11.17 -15.61 -23.43
N ILE A 321 9.91 -15.17 -23.47
CA ILE A 321 8.95 -15.41 -24.57
C ILE A 321 8.21 -14.10 -24.82
N ASP A 322 8.09 -13.72 -26.10
CA ASP A 322 7.33 -12.54 -26.50
C ASP A 322 5.83 -12.71 -26.20
N ILE A 323 5.36 -11.96 -25.20
CA ILE A 323 3.98 -11.96 -24.69
C ILE A 323 3.03 -11.08 -25.52
N THR A 324 3.54 -10.40 -26.57
CA THR A 324 2.77 -9.51 -27.44
C THR A 324 2.28 -10.20 -28.71
N THR A 325 2.69 -11.45 -28.94
CA THR A 325 2.33 -12.22 -30.15
C THR A 325 0.86 -12.64 -30.16
N ASP A 326 0.28 -12.73 -31.37
CA ASP A 326 -1.08 -13.27 -31.57
C ASP A 326 -1.22 -14.71 -31.05
N GLU A 327 -0.14 -15.50 -31.13
CA GLU A 327 -0.09 -16.86 -30.58
C GLU A 327 -0.27 -16.85 -29.06
N PHE A 328 0.47 -15.98 -28.34
CA PHE A 328 0.32 -15.86 -26.89
C PHE A 328 -1.07 -15.36 -26.50
N GLN A 329 -1.63 -14.40 -27.26
CA GLN A 329 -2.99 -13.92 -27.06
C GLN A 329 -4.01 -15.07 -27.09
N HIS A 330 -3.96 -15.89 -28.14
CA HIS A 330 -4.90 -17.00 -28.33
C HIS A 330 -4.68 -18.15 -27.32
N ASP A 331 -3.42 -18.45 -26.98
CA ASP A 331 -3.09 -19.59 -26.13
C ASP A 331 -3.21 -19.28 -24.63
N PHE A 332 -3.06 -18.01 -24.24
CA PHE A 332 -3.12 -17.58 -22.84
C PHE A 332 -4.30 -16.63 -22.56
N TYR A 333 -4.29 -15.41 -23.10
CA TYR A 333 -5.24 -14.35 -22.71
C TYR A 333 -6.69 -14.68 -23.05
N ASP A 334 -6.94 -15.39 -24.16
CA ASP A 334 -8.29 -15.79 -24.58
C ASP A 334 -8.84 -17.00 -23.80
N ARG A 335 -7.96 -17.76 -23.12
CA ARG A 335 -8.31 -19.02 -22.44
C ARG A 335 -8.34 -18.92 -20.93
N ILE A 336 -7.47 -18.08 -20.36
CA ILE A 336 -7.30 -17.97 -18.92
C ILE A 336 -8.15 -16.83 -18.37
N SER A 337 -9.02 -17.17 -17.43
CA SER A 337 -9.83 -16.20 -16.69
C SER A 337 -9.46 -16.15 -15.21
N LYS A 338 -9.89 -15.11 -14.51
CA LYS A 338 -9.78 -15.03 -13.04
C LYS A 338 -10.48 -16.20 -12.34
N ALA A 339 -11.52 -16.79 -12.95
CA ALA A 339 -12.17 -17.98 -12.40
C ALA A 339 -11.23 -19.19 -12.40
N ASN A 340 -10.39 -19.37 -13.44
CA ASN A 340 -9.39 -20.43 -13.48
C ASN A 340 -8.41 -20.30 -12.30
N VAL A 341 -7.93 -19.08 -12.04
CA VAL A 341 -7.04 -18.77 -10.91
C VAL A 341 -7.72 -19.06 -9.56
N VAL A 342 -8.99 -18.67 -9.38
CA VAL A 342 -9.76 -19.01 -8.17
C VAL A 342 -9.86 -20.53 -7.98
N PHE A 343 -10.24 -21.26 -9.02
CA PHE A 343 -10.36 -22.72 -8.94
C PHE A 343 -9.02 -23.42 -8.74
N PHE A 344 -7.91 -22.83 -9.21
CA PHE A 344 -6.57 -23.29 -8.90
C PHE A 344 -6.28 -23.18 -7.40
N TYR A 345 -6.48 -21.99 -6.81
CA TYR A 345 -6.27 -21.77 -5.38
C TYR A 345 -7.20 -22.60 -4.49
N LEU A 346 -8.45 -22.86 -4.91
CA LEU A 346 -9.35 -23.76 -4.20
C LEU A 346 -8.84 -25.21 -4.15
N ARG A 347 -8.07 -25.64 -5.15
CA ARG A 347 -7.40 -26.96 -5.15
C ARG A 347 -6.06 -26.94 -4.42
N HIS A 348 -5.50 -25.76 -4.18
CA HIS A 348 -4.23 -25.52 -3.48
C HIS A 348 -4.38 -24.59 -2.27
N PRO A 349 -5.22 -24.94 -1.26
CA PRO A 349 -5.59 -24.01 -0.19
C PRO A 349 -4.40 -23.58 0.67
N VAL A 350 -3.41 -24.45 0.89
CA VAL A 350 -2.19 -24.10 1.64
C VAL A 350 -1.39 -23.03 0.92
N ARG A 351 -1.25 -23.15 -0.41
CA ARG A 351 -0.59 -22.12 -1.22
C ARG A 351 -1.35 -20.81 -1.18
N PHE A 352 -2.68 -20.86 -1.29
CA PHE A 352 -3.50 -19.66 -1.23
C PHE A 352 -3.37 -18.94 0.11
N VAL A 353 -3.39 -19.67 1.23
CA VAL A 353 -3.18 -19.08 2.57
C VAL A 353 -1.81 -18.43 2.70
N LYS A 354 -0.74 -19.03 2.13
CA LYS A 354 0.60 -18.41 2.09
C LYS A 354 0.58 -17.09 1.29
N LYS A 355 -0.04 -17.07 0.11
CA LYS A 355 -0.17 -15.84 -0.71
C LYS A 355 -1.02 -14.76 -0.04
N ILE A 356 -2.06 -15.15 0.71
CA ILE A 356 -2.83 -14.21 1.53
C ILE A 356 -1.97 -13.67 2.70
N ALA A 357 -1.18 -14.52 3.35
CA ALA A 357 -0.27 -14.07 4.41
C ALA A 357 0.74 -13.02 3.89
N PHE A 358 1.32 -13.28 2.71
CA PHE A 358 2.19 -12.34 2.00
C PHE A 358 1.52 -10.98 1.77
N SER A 359 0.27 -10.97 1.29
CA SER A 359 -0.47 -9.72 1.06
C SER A 359 -0.84 -9.00 2.36
N ILE A 360 -1.12 -9.72 3.45
CA ILE A 360 -1.32 -9.10 4.77
C ILE A 360 -0.05 -8.39 5.25
N GLU A 361 1.12 -9.00 5.12
CA GLU A 361 2.40 -8.41 5.53
C GLU A 361 2.73 -7.14 4.73
N ASN A 362 2.45 -7.17 3.43
CA ASN A 362 2.58 -6.02 2.54
C ASN A 362 1.52 -4.92 2.78
N ALA A 363 0.51 -5.16 3.62
CA ALA A 363 -0.42 -4.13 4.07
C ALA A 363 0.08 -3.35 5.30
N SER A 364 1.32 -3.57 5.73
CA SER A 364 1.94 -2.93 6.89
C SER A 364 1.96 -1.40 6.78
N CYS A 365 2.45 -0.87 5.66
CA CYS A 365 2.51 0.56 5.40
C CYS A 365 1.27 1.06 4.65
N LEU A 366 0.80 2.25 5.03
CA LEU A 366 -0.36 2.88 4.39
C LEU A 366 -0.01 3.52 3.04
N ARG A 367 1.20 4.06 2.92
CA ARG A 367 1.74 4.64 1.69
C ARG A 367 2.66 3.65 0.98
N PRO A 368 2.82 3.75 -0.34
CA PRO A 368 3.70 2.86 -1.06
C PRO A 368 5.15 3.23 -0.76
N LEU A 369 5.96 2.23 -0.40
CA LEU A 369 7.37 2.41 -0.05
C LEU A 369 8.29 2.51 -1.28
N ASN A 370 7.78 2.38 -2.51
CA ASN A 370 8.53 2.65 -3.74
C ASN A 370 8.26 4.05 -4.31
N SER A 371 7.58 4.94 -3.59
CA SER A 371 7.30 6.31 -4.05
C SER A 371 7.89 7.37 -3.11
N GLY A 372 8.67 8.29 -3.68
CA GLY A 372 9.20 9.45 -2.99
C GLY A 372 8.11 10.45 -2.59
N ASN A 373 8.35 11.24 -1.54
CA ASN A 373 7.36 12.18 -0.99
C ASN A 373 7.76 13.65 -1.10
N SER A 374 8.94 13.92 -1.66
CA SER A 374 9.55 15.24 -1.75
C SER A 374 9.61 15.70 -3.21
N GLU A 375 9.53 17.01 -3.41
CA GLU A 375 9.67 17.65 -4.73
C GLU A 375 11.12 17.77 -5.19
N THR A 376 12.08 17.73 -4.27
CA THR A 376 13.49 18.10 -4.54
C THR A 376 14.45 16.96 -4.27
N VAL A 377 14.28 16.24 -3.16
CA VAL A 377 15.11 15.10 -2.76
C VAL A 377 14.49 13.78 -3.25
N LEU A 378 15.26 13.03 -4.03
CA LEU A 378 14.88 11.72 -4.59
C LEU A 378 14.62 10.70 -3.48
N MET A 379 13.52 9.95 -3.59
CA MET A 379 13.15 8.86 -2.67
C MET A 379 13.18 9.24 -1.18
N GLN A 380 12.91 10.51 -0.86
CA GLN A 380 12.76 10.95 0.53
C GLN A 380 11.35 10.68 1.03
N TYR A 381 11.24 10.12 2.25
CA TYR A 381 9.96 9.86 2.91
C TYR A 381 9.70 10.86 4.02
N SER A 382 8.55 11.53 3.98
CA SER A 382 8.18 12.50 5.01
C SER A 382 7.68 11.78 6.28
N ASN A 383 8.05 12.25 7.47
CA ASN A 383 7.48 11.78 8.73
C ASN A 383 6.44 12.75 9.33
N ARG A 384 6.05 13.77 8.56
CA ARG A 384 5.07 14.78 9.01
C ARG A 384 3.76 14.08 9.34
N PHE A 385 3.25 14.29 10.56
CA PHE A 385 1.96 13.73 11.02
C PHE A 385 1.76 12.24 10.68
N SER A 386 2.81 11.42 10.89
CA SER A 386 2.84 9.98 10.57
C SER A 386 2.79 9.09 11.82
N LEU A 387 2.27 9.58 12.94
CA LEU A 387 2.29 8.88 14.24
C LEU A 387 1.50 7.56 14.18
N TRP A 388 0.37 7.55 13.47
CA TRP A 388 -0.44 6.34 13.31
C TRP A 388 0.26 5.33 12.40
N SER A 389 0.77 5.77 11.25
CA SER A 389 1.56 4.91 10.36
C SER A 389 2.75 4.26 11.09
N ASN A 390 3.48 5.06 11.88
CA ASN A 390 4.62 4.57 12.65
C ASN A 390 4.21 3.58 13.75
N LEU A 391 3.09 3.82 14.44
CA LEU A 391 2.57 2.90 15.45
C LEU A 391 2.07 1.59 14.81
N ARG A 392 1.42 1.67 13.65
CA ARG A 392 0.96 0.51 12.88
C ARG A 392 2.13 -0.41 12.58
N VAL A 393 3.22 0.14 12.02
CA VAL A 393 4.47 -0.58 11.74
C VAL A 393 5.10 -1.12 13.02
N ALA A 394 5.35 -0.26 14.02
CA ALA A 394 6.04 -0.65 15.24
C ALA A 394 5.34 -1.79 16.00
N THR A 395 4.01 -1.81 16.04
CA THR A 395 3.26 -2.82 16.80
C THR A 395 3.15 -4.18 16.12
N LYS A 396 3.39 -4.27 14.80
CA LYS A 396 3.21 -5.46 13.96
C LYS A 396 1.78 -6.06 13.98
N PHE A 397 0.85 -5.49 14.76
CA PHE A 397 -0.41 -6.13 15.15
C PHE A 397 -1.43 -6.18 14.00
N LEU A 398 -1.55 -5.10 13.23
CA LEU A 398 -2.57 -4.96 12.18
C LEU A 398 -2.19 -5.61 10.84
N TYR A 399 -0.97 -6.13 10.72
CA TYR A 399 -0.46 -6.78 9.52
C TYR A 399 0.28 -8.09 9.84
N ASN A 400 0.13 -8.62 11.05
CA ASN A 400 0.57 -9.98 11.35
C ASN A 400 -0.46 -10.98 10.80
N PRO A 401 -0.08 -11.88 9.87
CA PRO A 401 -1.03 -12.80 9.24
C PRO A 401 -1.83 -13.64 10.25
N TYR A 402 -1.18 -14.16 11.29
CA TYR A 402 -1.83 -15.01 12.29
C TYR A 402 -2.92 -14.25 13.06
N ILE A 403 -2.65 -13.00 13.45
CA ILE A 403 -3.61 -12.16 14.18
C ILE A 403 -4.76 -11.77 13.27
N VAL A 404 -4.46 -11.33 12.05
CA VAL A 404 -5.48 -10.93 11.08
C VAL A 404 -6.40 -12.10 10.75
N PHE A 405 -5.85 -13.31 10.50
CA PHE A 405 -6.66 -14.51 10.29
C PHE A 405 -7.50 -14.86 11.51
N ALA A 406 -6.91 -14.86 12.71
CA ALA A 406 -7.65 -15.14 13.94
C ALA A 406 -8.81 -14.16 14.14
N MET A 407 -8.56 -12.87 13.92
CA MET A 407 -9.57 -11.82 14.02
C MET A 407 -10.67 -12.00 12.96
N ALA A 408 -10.32 -12.25 11.70
CA ALA A 408 -11.28 -12.48 10.63
C ALA A 408 -12.17 -13.70 10.93
N ILE A 409 -11.59 -14.81 11.40
CA ILE A 409 -12.32 -16.02 11.79
C ILE A 409 -13.24 -15.74 12.98
N ILE A 410 -12.74 -15.11 14.05
CA ILE A 410 -13.55 -14.78 15.24
C ILE A 410 -14.72 -13.88 14.87
N MET A 411 -14.49 -12.87 14.01
CA MET A 411 -15.56 -12.00 13.52
C MET A 411 -16.58 -12.78 12.69
N THR A 412 -16.15 -13.65 11.79
CA THR A 412 -17.05 -14.51 11.00
C THR A 412 -17.92 -15.38 11.92
N LEU A 413 -17.32 -16.05 12.90
CA LEU A 413 -18.04 -16.87 13.88
C LEU A 413 -19.02 -16.03 14.71
N TYR A 414 -18.61 -14.84 15.14
CA TYR A 414 -19.46 -13.91 15.89
C TYR A 414 -20.69 -13.50 15.06
N VAL A 415 -20.52 -13.17 13.79
CA VAL A 415 -21.64 -12.78 12.92
C VAL A 415 -22.57 -13.95 12.63
N ILE A 416 -22.03 -15.15 12.40
CA ILE A 416 -22.85 -16.37 12.26
C ILE A 416 -23.66 -16.60 13.54
N PHE A 417 -23.05 -16.50 14.71
CA PHE A 417 -23.74 -16.64 16.00
C PHE A 417 -24.86 -15.61 16.18
N VAL A 418 -24.57 -14.32 15.95
CA VAL A 418 -25.56 -13.24 16.04
C VAL A 418 -26.71 -13.47 15.04
N HIS A 419 -26.40 -13.93 13.82
CA HIS A 419 -27.40 -14.25 12.82
C HIS A 419 -28.31 -15.40 13.25
N ILE A 420 -27.74 -16.52 13.71
CA ILE A 420 -28.50 -17.68 14.23
C ILE A 420 -29.41 -17.25 15.38
N TYR A 421 -28.86 -16.49 16.35
CA TYR A 421 -29.63 -15.99 17.49
C TYR A 421 -30.85 -15.16 17.05
N LEU A 422 -30.69 -14.30 16.03
CA LEU A 422 -31.75 -13.41 15.57
C LEU A 422 -32.77 -14.12 14.67
N VAL A 423 -32.37 -15.10 13.86
CA VAL A 423 -33.31 -15.97 13.14
C VAL A 423 -34.19 -16.76 14.11
N LYS A 424 -33.60 -17.28 15.19
CA LYS A 424 -34.34 -17.99 16.24
C LYS A 424 -35.32 -17.06 16.98
N ASN A 425 -34.95 -15.80 17.16
CA ASN A 425 -35.74 -14.78 17.86
C ASN A 425 -36.38 -13.75 16.89
N HIS A 426 -36.70 -14.15 15.66
CA HIS A 426 -37.11 -13.22 14.59
C HIS A 426 -38.35 -12.39 14.93
N LYS A 427 -39.26 -12.92 15.76
CA LYS A 427 -40.49 -12.21 16.20
C LYS A 427 -40.19 -11.03 17.14
N GLU A 428 -39.02 -11.02 17.79
CA GLU A 428 -38.59 -9.99 18.74
C GLU A 428 -37.49 -9.08 18.15
N THR A 429 -37.16 -9.25 16.87
CA THR A 429 -36.03 -8.55 16.24
C THR A 429 -36.48 -7.21 15.63
N ASP A 430 -35.91 -6.11 16.13
CA ASP A 430 -36.14 -4.76 15.59
C ASP A 430 -35.46 -4.57 14.21
N GLU A 431 -36.09 -3.76 13.34
CA GLU A 431 -35.63 -3.40 12.00
C GLU A 431 -34.20 -2.83 12.01
N LYS A 432 -33.85 -2.07 13.07
CA LYS A 432 -32.50 -1.54 13.29
C LYS A 432 -31.47 -2.61 13.58
N ARG A 433 -31.83 -3.68 14.28
CA ARG A 433 -30.92 -4.81 14.54
C ARG A 433 -30.59 -5.53 13.24
N LEU A 434 -31.58 -5.75 12.37
CA LEU A 434 -31.36 -6.35 11.05
C LEU A 434 -30.37 -5.52 10.21
N TYR A 435 -30.53 -4.20 10.19
CA TYR A 435 -29.58 -3.30 9.52
C TYR A 435 -28.15 -3.45 10.07
N MET A 436 -27.98 -3.47 11.41
CA MET A 436 -26.65 -3.59 12.02
C MET A 436 -25.96 -4.90 11.64
N ILE A 437 -26.70 -6.01 11.57
CA ILE A 437 -26.16 -7.30 11.10
C ILE A 437 -25.73 -7.18 9.63
N MET A 438 -26.56 -6.56 8.78
CA MET A 438 -26.21 -6.40 7.36
C MET A 438 -24.97 -5.54 7.19
N ALA A 439 -24.82 -4.48 7.99
CA ALA A 439 -23.58 -3.70 8.05
C ALA A 439 -22.38 -4.53 8.52
N MET A 440 -22.56 -5.41 9.50
CA MET A 440 -21.52 -6.36 9.94
C MET A 440 -21.16 -7.38 8.85
N TYR A 441 -22.12 -7.88 8.09
CA TYR A 441 -21.87 -8.73 6.92
C TYR A 441 -21.09 -8.00 5.85
N VAL A 442 -21.47 -6.77 5.51
CA VAL A 442 -20.72 -5.92 4.56
C VAL A 442 -19.26 -5.81 5.01
N LEU A 443 -19.02 -5.48 6.28
CA LEU A 443 -17.67 -5.31 6.81
C LEU A 443 -16.84 -6.61 6.71
N ILE A 444 -17.39 -7.75 7.13
CA ILE A 444 -16.66 -9.03 7.12
C ILE A 444 -16.40 -9.52 5.71
N VAL A 445 -17.41 -9.48 4.83
CA VAL A 445 -17.25 -9.86 3.43
C VAL A 445 -16.25 -8.93 2.75
N GLY A 446 -16.29 -7.63 3.06
CA GLY A 446 -15.30 -6.66 2.61
C GLY A 446 -13.89 -7.01 3.07
N LEU A 447 -13.68 -7.35 4.34
CA LEU A 447 -12.37 -7.77 4.85
C LEU A 447 -11.85 -8.99 4.09
N TRP A 448 -12.64 -10.06 3.96
CA TRP A 448 -12.25 -11.26 3.23
C TRP A 448 -11.95 -11.00 1.75
N ILE A 449 -12.81 -10.23 1.06
CA ILE A 449 -12.60 -9.91 -0.35
C ILE A 449 -11.33 -9.08 -0.54
N ASN A 450 -11.10 -8.08 0.31
CA ASN A 450 -9.91 -7.24 0.19
C ASN A 450 -8.61 -7.97 0.56
N MET A 451 -8.67 -9.11 1.25
CA MET A 451 -7.52 -10.00 1.46
C MET A 451 -7.29 -10.93 0.27
N CYS A 452 -8.36 -11.46 -0.34
CA CYS A 452 -8.26 -12.48 -1.37
C CYS A 452 -8.11 -11.91 -2.79
N LEU A 453 -8.85 -10.84 -3.10
CA LEU A 453 -8.98 -10.32 -4.46
C LEU A 453 -7.68 -9.74 -5.02
N PRO A 454 -6.82 -9.06 -4.24
CA PRO A 454 -5.52 -8.60 -4.75
C PRO A 454 -4.66 -9.74 -5.32
N ILE A 455 -4.56 -10.87 -4.61
CA ILE A 455 -3.81 -12.05 -5.06
C ILE A 455 -4.43 -12.70 -6.29
N VAL A 456 -5.75 -12.87 -6.29
CA VAL A 456 -6.47 -13.47 -7.44
C VAL A 456 -6.43 -12.55 -8.65
N GLY A 457 -6.39 -11.24 -8.41
CA GLY A 457 -6.50 -10.19 -9.42
C GLY A 457 -5.17 -9.83 -10.06
N ASN A 458 -4.10 -9.75 -9.27
CA ASN A 458 -2.81 -9.17 -9.66
C ASN A 458 -1.59 -10.00 -9.26
N GLY A 459 -1.78 -11.20 -8.68
CA GLY A 459 -0.66 -11.97 -8.13
C GLY A 459 0.03 -11.20 -7.00
N GLU A 460 1.36 -11.23 -6.99
CA GLU A 460 2.19 -10.49 -6.02
C GLU A 460 2.67 -9.13 -6.52
N ALA A 461 2.31 -8.74 -7.75
CA ALA A 461 2.75 -7.49 -8.33
C ALA A 461 2.05 -6.28 -7.67
N ASP A 462 2.84 -5.28 -7.28
CA ASP A 462 2.43 -4.02 -6.64
C ASP A 462 1.42 -4.22 -5.49
N ILE A 463 1.58 -5.32 -4.74
CA ILE A 463 0.57 -5.81 -3.81
C ILE A 463 0.26 -4.80 -2.70
N MET A 464 1.26 -4.06 -2.22
CA MET A 464 1.10 -3.06 -1.16
C MET A 464 0.10 -1.96 -1.55
N LYS A 465 0.18 -1.47 -2.79
CA LYS A 465 -0.78 -0.51 -3.35
C LYS A 465 -2.19 -1.10 -3.46
N HIS A 466 -2.31 -2.37 -3.84
CA HIS A 466 -3.58 -3.07 -3.91
C HIS A 466 -4.20 -3.39 -2.53
N MET A 467 -3.38 -3.45 -1.48
CA MET A 467 -3.80 -3.68 -0.10
C MET A 467 -4.25 -2.42 0.66
N PHE A 468 -4.19 -1.24 0.04
CA PHE A 468 -4.60 0.03 0.65
C PHE A 468 -6.03 0.00 1.24
N LEU A 469 -7.01 -0.57 0.51
CA LEU A 469 -8.38 -0.69 1.01
C LEU A 469 -8.51 -1.64 2.19
N PHE A 470 -7.76 -2.76 2.17
CA PHE A 470 -7.71 -3.66 3.31
C PHE A 470 -7.17 -2.92 4.54
N ALA A 471 -6.05 -2.18 4.40
CA ALA A 471 -5.47 -1.41 5.49
C ALA A 471 -6.46 -0.39 6.06
N ASN A 472 -7.18 0.33 5.21
CA ASN A 472 -8.25 1.25 5.60
C ASN A 472 -9.41 0.56 6.34
N CYS A 473 -9.90 -0.57 5.84
CA CYS A 473 -10.93 -1.36 6.52
C CYS A 473 -10.47 -1.86 7.90
N MET A 474 -9.19 -2.27 8.02
CA MET A 474 -8.57 -2.66 9.29
C MET A 474 -8.50 -1.50 10.27
N ASP A 475 -8.19 -0.29 9.81
CA ASP A 475 -8.10 0.91 10.63
C ASP A 475 -9.49 1.37 11.10
N VAL A 476 -10.51 1.26 10.25
CA VAL A 476 -11.92 1.45 10.63
C VAL A 476 -12.34 0.44 11.71
N LEU A 477 -11.99 -0.84 11.53
CA LEU A 477 -12.29 -1.88 12.52
C LEU A 477 -11.58 -1.58 13.86
N PHE A 478 -10.31 -1.20 13.81
CA PHE A 478 -9.53 -0.84 14.98
C PHE A 478 -10.14 0.37 15.70
N ALA A 479 -10.53 1.42 14.96
CA ALA A 479 -11.24 2.57 15.50
C ALA A 479 -12.55 2.16 16.22
N VAL A 480 -13.34 1.25 15.63
CA VAL A 480 -14.57 0.72 16.25
C VAL A 480 -14.27 -0.05 17.54
N ILE A 481 -13.20 -0.84 17.57
CA ILE A 481 -12.77 -1.57 18.78
C ILE A 481 -12.38 -0.58 19.89
N ILE A 482 -11.59 0.46 19.60
CA ILE A 482 -11.23 1.50 20.58
C ILE A 482 -12.47 2.19 21.12
N LEU A 483 -13.41 2.57 20.24
CA LEU A 483 -14.68 3.18 20.66
C LEU A 483 -15.50 2.25 21.56
N GLY A 484 -15.50 0.94 21.28
CA GLY A 484 -16.06 -0.08 22.14
C GLY A 484 -15.43 -0.07 23.54
N ILE A 485 -14.10 -0.10 23.61
CA ILE A 485 -13.32 -0.06 24.86
C ILE A 485 -13.59 1.23 25.67
N VAL A 486 -13.67 2.38 25.00
CA VAL A 486 -14.03 3.67 25.64
C VAL A 486 -15.45 3.63 26.21
N ASN A 487 -16.37 2.91 25.55
CA ASN A 487 -17.73 2.81 26.02
C ASN A 487 -17.90 1.83 27.20
N MET A 488 -17.00 0.85 27.36
CA MET A 488 -17.04 -0.13 28.45
C MET A 488 -16.93 0.50 29.85
N GLN A 489 -17.40 -0.25 30.85
CA GLN A 489 -17.16 0.01 32.27
C GLN A 489 -15.66 -0.01 32.57
N LEU A 490 -15.22 0.77 33.56
CA LEU A 490 -13.79 0.99 33.85
C LEU A 490 -13.00 -0.32 34.06
N ARG A 491 -13.56 -1.29 34.78
CA ARG A 491 -12.92 -2.60 35.02
C ARG A 491 -12.62 -3.34 33.70
N ASN A 492 -13.62 -3.44 32.83
CA ASN A 492 -13.49 -4.13 31.55
C ASN A 492 -12.56 -3.37 30.61
N ARG A 493 -12.60 -2.04 30.65
CA ARG A 493 -11.68 -1.18 29.91
C ARG A 493 -10.23 -1.44 30.28
N ILE A 494 -9.90 -1.48 31.58
CA ILE A 494 -8.55 -1.77 32.07
C ILE A 494 -8.13 -3.17 31.60
N ALA A 495 -8.99 -4.17 31.76
CA ALA A 495 -8.70 -5.53 31.32
C ALA A 495 -8.41 -5.61 29.81
N SER A 496 -9.20 -4.95 28.96
CA SER A 496 -8.96 -4.91 27.51
C SER A 496 -7.67 -4.20 27.13
N ILE A 497 -7.33 -3.08 27.79
CA ILE A 497 -6.07 -2.36 27.54
C ILE A 497 -4.87 -3.22 27.94
N VAL A 498 -4.93 -3.87 29.11
CA VAL A 498 -3.87 -4.79 29.57
C VAL A 498 -3.72 -5.96 28.61
N ALA A 499 -4.82 -6.57 28.17
CA ALA A 499 -4.78 -7.67 27.21
C ALA A 499 -4.13 -7.23 25.88
N LEU A 500 -4.50 -6.06 25.35
CA LEU A 500 -3.87 -5.51 24.15
C LEU A 500 -2.38 -5.24 24.35
N ALA A 501 -1.99 -4.65 25.48
CA ALA A 501 -0.58 -4.38 25.80
C ALA A 501 0.24 -5.67 25.93
N VAL A 502 -0.32 -6.73 26.52
CA VAL A 502 0.33 -8.03 26.62
C VAL A 502 0.50 -8.66 25.25
N VAL A 503 -0.54 -8.67 24.41
CA VAL A 503 -0.45 -9.21 23.05
C VAL A 503 0.60 -8.46 22.24
N VAL A 504 0.58 -7.13 22.24
CA VAL A 504 1.59 -6.32 21.56
C VAL A 504 2.98 -6.61 22.14
N GLY A 505 3.14 -6.67 23.46
CA GLY A 505 4.43 -6.97 24.10
C GLY A 505 5.00 -8.33 23.70
N VAL A 506 4.17 -9.37 23.61
CA VAL A 506 4.58 -10.71 23.17
C VAL A 506 5.07 -10.69 21.72
N LEU A 507 4.45 -9.90 20.84
CA LEU A 507 4.87 -9.78 19.43
C LEU A 507 6.23 -9.08 19.25
N GLN A 508 6.71 -8.38 20.27
CA GLN A 508 8.02 -7.69 20.25
C GLN A 508 9.15 -8.53 20.85
N ILE A 509 8.85 -9.73 21.36
CA ILE A 509 9.88 -10.61 21.94
C ILE A 509 10.63 -11.28 20.81
N GLU A 510 11.90 -10.90 20.62
CA GLU A 510 12.85 -11.59 19.75
C GLU A 510 13.88 -12.31 20.64
N PRO A 511 14.27 -13.56 20.31
CA PRO A 511 15.26 -14.29 21.09
C PRO A 511 16.63 -13.58 21.03
N PRO A 512 17.39 -13.54 22.13
CA PRO A 512 18.71 -12.94 22.12
C PRO A 512 19.62 -13.73 21.17
N LYS A 513 20.36 -13.01 20.33
CA LYS A 513 21.35 -13.62 19.45
C LYS A 513 22.68 -13.84 20.14
N GLU A 514 23.39 -14.84 19.67
CA GLU A 514 24.80 -15.03 20.01
C GLU A 514 25.62 -13.85 19.51
N THR A 515 26.48 -13.33 20.39
CA THR A 515 27.37 -12.23 20.07
C THR A 515 28.81 -12.57 20.44
N VAL A 516 29.75 -12.10 19.63
CA VAL A 516 31.19 -12.26 19.85
C VAL A 516 31.90 -10.90 19.82
N GLU A 517 33.04 -10.79 20.50
CA GLU A 517 33.92 -9.61 20.42
C GLU A 517 35.11 -9.94 19.51
N PHE A 518 35.36 -9.10 18.52
CA PHE A 518 36.41 -9.34 17.50
C PHE A 518 36.84 -8.02 16.86
N GLY A 519 38.12 -7.67 16.89
CA GLY A 519 38.61 -6.41 16.32
C GLY A 519 38.29 -5.17 17.16
N THR A 520 38.95 -4.07 16.81
CA THR A 520 38.80 -2.75 17.43
C THR A 520 38.65 -1.70 16.33
N TYR A 521 37.81 -0.69 16.56
CA TYR A 521 37.67 0.45 15.66
C TYR A 521 37.42 1.73 16.46
N ASN A 522 38.09 2.83 16.13
CA ASN A 522 38.11 4.06 16.92
C ASN A 522 38.46 3.82 18.41
N GLY A 523 39.34 2.86 18.68
CA GLY A 523 39.76 2.49 20.04
C GLY A 523 38.67 1.82 20.90
N GLN A 524 37.56 1.35 20.31
CA GLN A 524 36.53 0.57 20.99
C GLN A 524 36.46 -0.87 20.45
N PRO A 525 36.37 -1.91 21.32
CA PRO A 525 36.13 -3.28 20.88
C PRO A 525 34.82 -3.40 20.13
N LEU A 526 34.84 -4.12 19.00
CA LEU A 526 33.65 -4.34 18.19
C LEU A 526 32.88 -5.57 18.69
N LYS A 527 31.56 -5.40 18.81
CA LYS A 527 30.61 -6.48 19.08
C LYS A 527 29.95 -6.93 17.80
N TRP A 528 29.84 -8.23 17.60
CA TRP A 528 29.28 -8.83 16.40
C TRP A 528 28.16 -9.79 16.76
N GLU A 529 27.19 -9.91 15.87
CA GLU A 529 26.14 -10.93 15.89
C GLU A 529 26.56 -12.09 15.00
N VAL A 530 26.38 -13.32 15.48
CA VAL A 530 26.64 -14.52 14.68
C VAL A 530 25.47 -14.77 13.75
N MET A 531 25.71 -14.71 12.43
CA MET A 531 24.70 -14.96 11.39
C MET A 531 24.65 -16.44 11.01
N GLN A 532 25.81 -17.08 10.88
CA GLN A 532 25.94 -18.48 10.51
C GLN A 532 27.20 -19.08 11.13
N GLU A 533 27.12 -20.33 11.56
CA GLU A 533 28.26 -21.14 11.99
C GLU A 533 28.34 -22.39 11.10
N TYR A 534 29.55 -22.69 10.62
CA TYR A 534 29.82 -23.83 9.76
C TYR A 534 30.38 -25.01 10.56
N GLY A 535 30.32 -26.21 9.98
CA GLY A 535 30.79 -27.44 10.65
C GLY A 535 32.30 -27.48 10.92
N ASP A 536 33.09 -26.62 10.27
CA ASP A 536 34.52 -26.43 10.53
C ASP A 536 34.79 -25.42 11.68
N GLY A 537 33.74 -24.87 12.28
CA GLY A 537 33.79 -23.86 13.34
C GLY A 537 34.00 -22.42 12.84
N SER A 538 34.09 -22.20 11.51
CA SER A 538 34.11 -20.85 10.96
C SER A 538 32.72 -20.18 11.11
N LYS A 539 32.71 -18.86 11.28
CA LYS A 539 31.49 -18.09 11.54
C LYS A 539 31.37 -16.91 10.59
N VAL A 540 30.17 -16.66 10.08
CA VAL A 540 29.80 -15.38 9.48
C VAL A 540 29.24 -14.50 10.58
N ILE A 541 29.85 -13.33 10.76
CA ILE A 541 29.49 -12.38 11.80
C ILE A 541 29.24 -11.00 11.20
N VAL A 542 28.33 -10.23 11.79
CA VAL A 542 28.02 -8.85 11.40
C VAL A 542 28.07 -7.92 12.61
N THR A 543 28.63 -6.71 12.49
CA THR A 543 28.72 -5.78 13.62
C THR A 543 27.33 -5.54 14.20
N LYS A 544 27.20 -5.56 15.52
CA LYS A 544 25.91 -5.44 16.22
C LYS A 544 25.24 -4.09 16.02
N ASP A 545 26.04 -3.03 15.98
CA ASP A 545 25.63 -1.66 15.74
C ASP A 545 26.38 -1.11 14.51
N CYS A 546 25.92 0.01 13.95
CA CYS A 546 26.62 0.68 12.87
C CYS A 546 27.98 1.20 13.38
N VAL A 547 29.06 0.91 12.65
CA VAL A 547 30.43 1.30 13.04
C VAL A 547 30.73 2.76 12.68
N THR A 548 30.05 3.29 11.66
CA THR A 548 30.11 4.68 11.21
C THR A 548 28.91 4.96 10.31
N GLU A 549 28.73 6.22 9.90
CA GLU A 549 27.83 6.62 8.82
C GLU A 549 28.68 7.13 7.65
N ARG A 550 28.41 6.65 6.42
CA ARG A 550 29.12 7.03 5.19
C ARG A 550 28.20 6.91 3.97
N ILE A 551 28.58 7.58 2.89
CA ILE A 551 27.99 7.35 1.58
C ILE A 551 28.36 5.95 1.07
N PHE A 552 27.58 5.42 0.11
CA PHE A 552 27.94 4.20 -0.59
C PHE A 552 29.05 4.48 -1.62
N ASP A 553 28.82 5.49 -2.45
CA ASP A 553 29.71 5.94 -3.53
C ASP A 553 29.27 7.33 -4.03
N ASP A 554 30.14 8.06 -4.72
CA ASP A 554 29.83 9.38 -5.30
C ASP A 554 29.15 9.29 -6.69
N GLU A 555 29.29 8.18 -7.41
CA GLU A 555 28.86 8.08 -8.82
C GLU A 555 27.75 7.07 -9.06
N ASN A 556 27.92 5.82 -8.60
CA ASN A 556 27.03 4.71 -8.96
C ASN A 556 26.97 3.62 -7.87
N ASN A 557 26.11 2.61 -8.06
CA ASN A 557 25.87 1.55 -7.09
C ASN A 557 26.71 0.27 -7.31
N MET A 558 27.82 0.35 -8.05
CA MET A 558 28.72 -0.78 -8.27
C MET A 558 29.57 -1.09 -7.05
N TRP A 559 29.30 -2.23 -6.41
CA TRP A 559 30.03 -2.65 -5.20
C TRP A 559 31.54 -2.75 -5.40
N GLU A 560 31.99 -3.41 -6.48
CA GLU A 560 33.41 -3.74 -6.71
C GLU A 560 34.33 -2.52 -6.65
N THR A 561 33.85 -1.40 -7.21
CA THR A 561 34.58 -0.13 -7.32
C THR A 561 34.17 0.91 -6.28
N SER A 562 33.22 0.59 -5.39
CA SER A 562 32.66 1.57 -4.46
C SER A 562 33.65 2.06 -3.41
N ASP A 563 33.56 3.36 -3.09
CA ASP A 563 34.33 3.98 -2.00
C ASP A 563 34.08 3.31 -0.64
N LEU A 564 32.86 2.83 -0.41
CA LEU A 564 32.50 2.12 0.82
C LEU A 564 33.26 0.79 0.95
N ARG A 565 33.34 0.00 -0.13
CA ARG A 565 34.07 -1.27 -0.16
C ARG A 565 35.57 -1.04 0.05
N GLN A 566 36.14 -0.03 -0.62
CA GLN A 566 37.55 0.31 -0.48
C GLN A 566 37.89 0.63 0.99
N TRP A 567 37.09 1.49 1.63
CA TRP A 567 37.29 1.84 3.03
C TRP A 567 37.16 0.66 4.00
N LEU A 568 36.18 -0.24 3.77
CA LEU A 568 36.01 -1.45 4.58
C LEU A 568 37.25 -2.36 4.54
N ASN A 569 37.93 -2.42 3.40
CA ASN A 569 39.08 -3.28 3.17
C ASN A 569 40.43 -2.54 3.28
N SER A 570 40.44 -1.27 3.68
CA SER A 570 41.65 -0.50 3.98
C SER A 570 41.62 0.07 5.39
N ASP A 571 40.81 1.11 5.61
CA ASP A 571 40.89 1.96 6.79
C ASP A 571 40.19 1.29 7.98
N PHE A 572 39.04 0.66 7.74
CA PHE A 572 38.26 0.01 8.79
C PHE A 572 39.04 -1.11 9.49
N ILE A 573 39.73 -1.95 8.72
CA ILE A 573 40.54 -3.06 9.25
C ILE A 573 41.96 -2.64 9.67
N SER A 574 42.35 -1.38 9.48
CA SER A 574 43.71 -0.92 9.81
C SER A 574 44.03 -0.94 11.31
N GLU A 575 42.99 -0.90 12.16
CA GLU A 575 43.11 -1.02 13.62
C GLU A 575 43.14 -2.47 14.13
N PHE A 576 42.93 -3.46 13.25
CA PHE A 576 42.90 -4.87 13.64
C PHE A 576 44.33 -5.39 13.81
N THR A 577 44.52 -6.26 14.79
CA THR A 577 45.81 -6.93 15.00
C THR A 577 46.11 -7.93 13.88
N MET A 578 47.39 -8.25 13.67
CA MET A 578 47.78 -9.25 12.66
C MET A 578 47.14 -10.63 12.91
N ASP A 579 46.92 -11.00 14.16
CA ASP A 579 46.25 -12.26 14.52
C ASP A 579 44.75 -12.23 14.16
N GLU A 580 44.08 -11.10 14.39
CA GLU A 580 42.69 -10.91 13.96
C GLU A 580 42.57 -10.93 12.44
N LEU A 581 43.44 -10.21 11.72
CA LEU A 581 43.48 -10.20 10.26
C LEU A 581 43.71 -11.61 9.68
N ALA A 582 44.58 -12.41 10.30
CA ALA A 582 44.85 -13.79 9.87
C ALA A 582 43.65 -14.75 10.09
N ARG A 583 42.71 -14.37 10.96
CA ARG A 583 41.46 -15.11 11.22
C ARG A 583 40.36 -14.74 10.24
N ILE A 584 40.42 -13.58 9.57
CA ILE A 584 39.45 -13.23 8.54
C ILE A 584 39.72 -14.08 7.30
N GLU A 585 38.67 -14.68 6.76
CA GLU A 585 38.71 -15.45 5.52
C GLU A 585 38.04 -14.67 4.39
N PRO A 586 38.61 -14.71 3.17
CA PRO A 586 37.91 -14.24 1.99
C PRO A 586 36.55 -14.95 1.87
N LYS A 587 35.51 -14.19 1.56
CA LYS A 587 34.20 -14.71 1.20
C LYS A 587 33.83 -14.20 -0.18
N GLU A 588 33.45 -15.13 -1.05
CA GLU A 588 32.82 -14.82 -2.32
C GLU A 588 31.37 -14.36 -2.05
N ASN A 589 31.05 -13.12 -2.41
CA ASN A 589 29.73 -12.53 -2.27
C ASN A 589 29.01 -12.47 -3.61
N GLU A 590 27.72 -12.82 -3.60
CA GLU A 590 26.81 -12.57 -4.71
C GLU A 590 26.39 -11.09 -4.71
N VAL A 591 26.68 -10.39 -5.81
CA VAL A 591 26.30 -8.99 -5.98
C VAL A 591 25.37 -8.88 -7.18
N MET A 592 24.13 -8.44 -6.92
CA MET A 592 23.15 -8.21 -7.99
C MET A 592 23.59 -7.03 -8.86
N LEU A 593 23.16 -7.02 -10.12
CA LEU A 593 23.44 -5.96 -11.08
C LEU A 593 22.16 -5.19 -11.43
N THR A 594 22.34 -3.93 -11.82
CA THR A 594 21.26 -3.17 -12.41
C THR A 594 21.00 -3.61 -13.85
N TYR A 595 19.85 -3.22 -14.39
CA TYR A 595 19.57 -3.44 -15.81
C TYR A 595 20.68 -2.85 -16.70
N ASN A 596 21.20 -1.65 -16.40
CA ASN A 596 22.25 -1.02 -17.20
C ASN A 596 23.57 -1.81 -17.20
N ASP A 597 23.87 -2.49 -16.09
CA ASP A 597 25.12 -3.23 -15.88
C ASP A 597 25.00 -4.73 -16.20
N ARG A 598 23.85 -5.19 -16.69
CA ARG A 598 23.58 -6.61 -17.01
C ARG A 598 24.60 -7.26 -17.95
N GLY A 599 25.33 -6.47 -18.76
CA GLY A 599 26.41 -6.96 -19.61
C GLY A 599 27.61 -7.53 -18.82
N LEU A 600 27.72 -7.23 -17.54
CA LEU A 600 28.72 -7.79 -16.61
C LEU A 600 28.24 -9.08 -15.93
N ALA A 601 26.98 -9.48 -16.12
CA ALA A 601 26.40 -10.62 -15.43
C ALA A 601 27.09 -11.91 -15.84
N VAL A 602 27.49 -12.71 -14.84
CA VAL A 602 27.98 -14.08 -15.05
C VAL A 602 26.86 -15.12 -14.91
N SER A 603 25.73 -14.70 -14.35
CA SER A 603 24.53 -15.51 -14.15
C SER A 603 23.29 -14.61 -14.08
N GLY A 604 22.12 -15.22 -14.27
CA GLY A 604 20.82 -14.59 -14.26
C GLY A 604 20.35 -14.04 -15.61
N ASP A 605 19.05 -13.82 -15.73
CA ASP A 605 18.37 -13.41 -16.97
C ASP A 605 17.37 -12.27 -16.78
N HIS A 606 17.23 -11.75 -15.56
CA HIS A 606 16.37 -10.61 -15.26
C HIS A 606 16.96 -9.71 -14.17
N THR A 607 16.48 -8.47 -14.13
CA THR A 607 16.80 -7.53 -13.05
C THR A 607 16.21 -8.00 -11.71
N HIS A 608 16.92 -7.79 -10.59
CA HIS A 608 16.41 -8.17 -9.27
C HIS A 608 15.15 -7.38 -8.90
N TYR A 609 14.06 -8.07 -8.54
CA TYR A 609 12.79 -7.43 -8.25
C TYR A 609 12.79 -6.73 -6.90
N TRP A 610 12.09 -5.59 -6.87
CA TRP A 610 11.98 -4.79 -5.66
C TRP A 610 10.91 -5.33 -4.71
N SER A 611 11.29 -5.65 -3.47
CA SER A 611 10.38 -5.83 -2.33
C SER A 611 10.94 -5.15 -1.08
N ALA A 612 10.10 -4.47 -0.32
CA ALA A 612 10.52 -3.75 0.89
C ALA A 612 10.66 -4.61 2.14
N THR A 613 10.12 -5.84 2.16
CA THR A 613 10.07 -6.63 3.40
C THR A 613 11.30 -7.55 3.53
N ARG A 614 11.69 -7.85 4.77
CA ARG A 614 12.84 -8.70 5.07
C ARG A 614 12.67 -10.15 4.60
N SER A 615 11.43 -10.63 4.59
CA SER A 615 11.07 -11.98 4.17
C SER A 615 11.22 -12.17 2.66
N GLU A 616 11.02 -11.10 1.89
CA GLU A 616 10.80 -11.15 0.44
C GLU A 616 11.91 -10.45 -0.35
N VAL A 617 12.78 -9.68 0.29
CA VAL A 617 13.86 -8.92 -0.39
C VAL A 617 14.80 -9.80 -1.24
N ALA A 618 14.90 -11.08 -0.89
CA ALA A 618 15.72 -12.06 -1.58
C ALA A 618 14.93 -12.91 -2.60
N ASP A 619 13.62 -12.71 -2.72
CA ASP A 619 12.79 -13.45 -3.67
C ASP A 619 13.36 -13.31 -5.09
N LEU A 620 13.54 -14.45 -5.77
CA LEU A 620 14.05 -14.52 -7.15
C LEU A 620 15.45 -13.90 -7.35
N SER A 621 16.21 -13.67 -6.27
CA SER A 621 17.61 -13.21 -6.36
C SER A 621 18.55 -14.26 -6.94
N GLU A 622 18.21 -15.55 -6.86
CA GLU A 622 19.03 -16.63 -7.42
C GLU A 622 19.10 -16.57 -8.96
N SER A 623 18.04 -16.13 -9.62
CA SER A 623 17.92 -16.00 -11.08
C SER A 623 18.17 -14.59 -11.61
N ALA A 624 18.40 -13.61 -10.73
CA ALA A 624 18.67 -12.25 -11.13
C ALA A 624 20.10 -12.06 -11.67
N TYR A 625 20.30 -11.05 -12.52
CA TYR A 625 21.61 -10.64 -13.03
C TYR A 625 22.58 -10.39 -11.87
N LYS A 626 23.71 -11.10 -11.86
CA LYS A 626 24.70 -10.99 -10.79
C LYS A 626 26.12 -11.34 -11.23
N TYR A 627 27.06 -10.96 -10.38
CA TYR A 627 28.48 -11.29 -10.44
C TYR A 627 29.01 -11.61 -9.04
N TYR A 628 30.24 -12.10 -8.97
CA TYR A 628 30.88 -12.53 -7.73
C TYR A 628 32.06 -11.64 -7.41
N VAL A 629 32.19 -11.26 -6.14
CA VAL A 629 33.31 -10.47 -5.62
C VAL A 629 33.84 -11.12 -4.35
N ASP A 630 35.14 -11.36 -4.29
CA ASP A 630 35.81 -11.81 -3.07
C ASP A 630 36.10 -10.62 -2.15
N ASP A 631 35.58 -10.68 -0.92
CA ASP A 631 35.77 -9.65 0.09
C ASP A 631 36.31 -10.24 1.40
N MET A 632 37.21 -9.50 2.04
CA MET A 632 37.60 -9.77 3.44
C MET A 632 36.56 -9.17 4.40
N VAL A 633 36.13 -7.94 4.10
CA VAL A 633 35.06 -7.24 4.81
C VAL A 633 34.05 -6.69 3.82
N TYR A 634 32.77 -6.91 4.10
CA TYR A 634 31.64 -6.50 3.27
C TYR A 634 30.49 -5.95 4.12
N ILE A 635 29.39 -5.54 3.50
CA ILE A 635 28.17 -5.08 4.19
C ILE A 635 27.09 -6.18 4.16
N PRO A 636 26.03 -6.11 4.99
CA PRO A 636 25.05 -7.20 5.11
C PRO A 636 24.44 -7.63 3.77
N THR A 637 24.45 -8.93 3.51
CA THR A 637 23.95 -9.55 2.27
C THR A 637 22.48 -9.99 2.40
N LEU A 638 21.83 -10.29 1.26
CA LEU A 638 20.41 -10.65 1.21
C LEU A 638 20.03 -11.85 2.09
N ASP A 639 20.91 -12.85 2.20
CA ASP A 639 20.73 -14.04 3.05
C ASP A 639 20.65 -13.70 4.54
N MET A 640 21.27 -12.59 4.98
CA MET A 640 21.24 -12.14 6.37
C MET A 640 19.93 -11.43 6.73
N MET A 641 19.15 -10.96 5.75
CA MET A 641 18.04 -10.02 5.97
C MET A 641 16.94 -10.59 6.86
N LYS A 642 16.67 -11.90 6.79
CA LYS A 642 15.64 -12.56 7.60
C LYS A 642 16.02 -12.65 9.08
N THR A 643 17.31 -12.69 9.38
CA THR A 643 17.79 -12.94 10.75
C THR A 643 18.33 -11.68 11.40
N ILE A 644 19.09 -10.83 10.71
CA ILE A 644 19.81 -9.64 11.23
C ILE A 644 18.94 -8.72 12.11
N ASP A 645 19.50 -8.17 13.20
CA ASP A 645 18.73 -7.29 14.11
C ASP A 645 18.46 -5.95 13.42
N VAL A 646 17.28 -5.39 13.64
CA VAL A 646 16.95 -4.06 13.15
C VAL A 646 17.49 -3.03 14.15
N ARG A 647 18.67 -2.48 13.86
CA ARG A 647 19.37 -1.50 14.69
C ARG A 647 20.03 -0.43 13.84
N GLY A 648 19.47 0.77 13.87
CA GLY A 648 19.92 1.82 12.98
C GLY A 648 19.50 1.59 11.54
N SER A 649 19.73 2.62 10.73
CA SER A 649 19.62 2.55 9.28
C SER A 649 21.00 2.16 8.75
N TYR A 650 21.06 1.28 7.76
CA TYR A 650 22.34 0.87 7.19
C TYR A 650 22.24 0.31 5.77
N TRP A 651 23.32 0.48 5.02
CA TRP A 651 23.47 -0.09 3.68
C TRP A 651 23.43 -1.61 3.68
N ILE A 652 22.83 -2.18 2.63
CA ILE A 652 22.86 -3.63 2.38
C ILE A 652 23.51 -3.89 1.02
N LEU A 653 24.08 -5.08 0.83
CA LEU A 653 24.72 -5.48 -0.42
C LEU A 653 23.67 -5.92 -1.45
N CYS A 654 22.89 -4.96 -1.94
CA CYS A 654 21.92 -5.15 -3.00
C CYS A 654 21.63 -3.79 -3.65
N PRO A 655 21.99 -3.57 -4.93
CA PRO A 655 21.59 -2.35 -5.62
C PRO A 655 20.07 -2.31 -5.86
N TYR A 656 19.58 -1.13 -6.20
CA TYR A 656 18.24 -1.00 -6.78
C TYR A 656 18.33 -1.27 -8.29
N GLY A 657 17.71 -2.35 -8.74
CA GLY A 657 17.93 -2.89 -10.09
C GLY A 657 17.59 -1.95 -11.26
N TYR A 658 16.66 -1.01 -11.08
CA TYR A 658 16.20 -0.11 -12.14
C TYR A 658 16.94 1.24 -12.20
N ASN A 659 17.88 1.51 -11.29
CA ASN A 659 18.63 2.77 -11.27
C ASN A 659 20.04 2.56 -10.72
N ASP A 660 21.04 2.79 -11.57
CA ASP A 660 22.47 2.68 -11.26
C ASP A 660 23.00 3.70 -10.25
N LYS A 661 22.19 4.69 -9.86
CA LYS A 661 22.55 5.69 -8.83
C LYS A 661 21.88 5.46 -7.49
N MET A 662 21.12 4.39 -7.33
CA MET A 662 20.40 4.10 -6.09
C MET A 662 20.83 2.78 -5.46
N GLN A 663 21.12 2.83 -4.16
CA GLN A 663 21.49 1.69 -3.35
C GLN A 663 20.37 1.35 -2.36
N ARG A 664 20.24 0.06 -2.02
CA ARG A 664 19.28 -0.37 -1.00
C ARG A 664 19.85 -0.29 0.40
N TYR A 665 18.99 0.04 1.35
CA TYR A 665 19.34 0.16 2.75
C TYR A 665 18.22 -0.40 3.64
N MET A 666 18.59 -0.92 4.81
CA MET A 666 17.67 -1.29 5.88
C MET A 666 17.34 -0.06 6.71
N LYS A 667 16.07 0.25 6.89
CA LYS A 667 15.60 1.31 7.77
C LYS A 667 15.38 0.80 9.20
N ASN A 668 15.36 1.72 10.17
CA ASN A 668 15.09 1.45 11.61
C ASN A 668 13.79 0.66 11.92
N ASP A 669 12.84 0.61 11.00
CA ASP A 669 11.58 -0.13 11.15
C ASP A 669 11.62 -1.52 10.50
N GLY A 670 12.77 -1.90 9.93
CA GLY A 670 13.01 -3.19 9.31
C GLY A 670 12.61 -3.27 7.84
N PHE A 671 12.12 -2.19 7.24
CA PHE A 671 11.90 -2.16 5.79
C PHE A 671 13.19 -1.87 5.03
N ILE A 672 13.33 -2.48 3.86
CA ILE A 672 14.47 -2.32 2.98
C ILE A 672 14.07 -1.41 1.83
N LEU A 673 14.57 -0.19 1.86
CA LEU A 673 14.22 0.85 0.90
C LEU A 673 15.37 1.08 -0.08
N HIS A 674 15.28 2.13 -0.88
CA HIS A 674 16.34 2.55 -1.79
C HIS A 674 16.46 4.07 -1.75
N THR A 675 17.69 4.56 -1.91
CA THR A 675 18.01 5.97 -1.96
C THR A 675 19.28 6.19 -2.77
N ASN A 676 19.64 7.43 -3.07
CA ASN A 676 20.86 7.69 -3.83
C ASN A 676 22.12 7.23 -3.10
N VAL A 677 23.12 6.81 -3.87
CA VAL A 677 24.43 6.34 -3.36
C VAL A 677 25.22 7.41 -2.59
N ASP A 678 24.99 8.69 -2.90
CA ASP A 678 25.65 9.86 -2.29
C ASP A 678 25.00 10.32 -0.97
N ASN A 679 23.88 9.69 -0.57
CA ASN A 679 23.30 9.93 0.75
C ASN A 679 24.13 9.25 1.83
N ILE A 680 24.15 9.82 3.04
CA ILE A 680 24.83 9.21 4.18
C ILE A 680 23.89 8.21 4.86
N ASP A 681 24.35 6.98 5.08
CA ASP A 681 23.68 5.98 5.90
C ASP A 681 24.67 5.20 6.76
N GLY A 682 24.16 4.43 7.73
CA GLY A 682 24.98 3.61 8.60
C GLY A 682 25.69 2.48 7.87
N VAL A 683 26.83 2.08 8.41
CA VAL A 683 27.61 0.95 7.91
C VAL A 683 27.65 -0.12 8.98
N ARG A 684 27.15 -1.31 8.66
CA ARG A 684 27.43 -2.53 9.42
C ARG A 684 28.45 -3.33 8.63
N ALA A 685 29.52 -3.77 9.28
CA ALA A 685 30.53 -4.60 8.64
C ALA A 685 30.18 -6.08 8.86
N ALA A 686 30.45 -6.91 7.86
CA ALA A 686 30.29 -8.35 7.90
C ALA A 686 31.60 -9.02 7.48
N VAL A 687 31.97 -10.10 8.17
CA VAL A 687 33.19 -10.87 7.91
C VAL A 687 32.93 -12.37 8.11
N ARG A 688 33.74 -13.20 7.46
CA ARG A 688 33.88 -14.62 7.78
C ARG A 688 35.15 -14.79 8.63
N ILE A 689 35.03 -15.44 9.78
CA ILE A 689 36.16 -15.70 10.68
C ILE A 689 36.37 -17.20 10.91
N LYS A 690 37.64 -17.61 11.05
CA LYS A 690 38.03 -18.96 11.48
C LYS A 690 37.61 -19.24 12.93
N ALA A 691 37.44 -20.53 13.23
CA ALA A 691 37.32 -21.03 14.59
C ALA A 691 38.47 -20.51 15.47
N GLU A 692 38.18 -20.30 16.75
CA GLU A 692 39.19 -19.94 17.77
C GLU A 692 40.26 -21.02 17.98
#